data_AF-A0A444KUD3-F1
#
_entry.id   AF-A0A444KUD3-F1
#
_cell.length_a   1.000
_cell.length_b   1.000
_cell.length_c   1.000
_cell.angle_alpha   90.00
_cell.angle_beta   90.00
_cell.angle_gamma   90.00
#
_symmetry.space_group_name_H-M   'P 1'
#
loop_
_entity.id
_entity.type
_entity.pdbx_description
1 polymer ?
#
loop_
_entity_poly.entity_id
_entity_poly.type
_entity_poly.pdbx_seq_one_letter_code
_entity_poly.pdbx_strand_id
1 'polypeptide(L)'
;MPVSIAPIENGEGGLSVREKLNLLIAGAAAGALGSVSPEEIAAMFDHDPPDVPSGLTLGSAVADGATILTISWDFNSEDDFLYYDLQIKEGDGDWIGLQTASETYTTAVKPNVEYSAKVRAVDKSGNASVYSAVVSHTTAKDTIPPAMPIGITSKAGLESIWISWTANTEADLARYEIYESASITTPLDTATPSHTTLANNFVRAGLDMETHLYFWVRAVDTSGNASPWSTETNAETGKIRGEIKITLNGVTFKPGQDTGNQLQWTAGSISYGVAGDVPTVQALPSGQVDWTTGSVYVCFVPGDDHITTTTSLTALYAADSIILGIYKGANDFQLVEGKAFMDGGLLLAQTVGANQLVANAAVITGVAQIADAIVTNAKIVSLDAAKLIAGSIMTGDIVVAGSYGNFSLDNPAAAVNAGTTKIIPGQISISGGTTLFNWIAGDGTSINGASIATGSITADKAVFGQRGLTIEGLEFEHNSPTSNKVSWSAGTIKYIGDDGNIATFNITASNATWSTGTLYVYYVKGTTVLAATSTVATAFQSDRVVLAAYKGGVDLVVNYGRTIIDGSDIKTGSITATQADITSFRTSILIAGSITATMLSVGSLSAISANLGNITAGYMSNAAATFIIDLDNGFWSVSVP
;
A
#
# COMPACT_ATOMS: atom_id res chain seq x y z
N MET A 1 120.60 9.37 -1.68
CA MET A 1 120.24 7.97 -1.38
C MET A 1 118.79 7.81 -1.76
N PRO A 2 118.37 6.75 -2.47
CA PRO A 2 116.95 6.51 -2.70
C PRO A 2 116.27 6.33 -1.33
N VAL A 3 115.16 7.05 -1.11
CA VAL A 3 114.38 6.95 0.12
C VAL A 3 113.48 5.73 -0.05
N SER A 4 113.78 4.65 0.65
CA SER A 4 112.88 3.49 0.71
C SER A 4 111.75 3.82 1.70
N ILE A 5 110.50 3.80 1.22
CA ILE A 5 109.30 3.94 2.04
C ILE A 5 108.77 2.52 2.29
N ALA A 6 108.58 2.15 3.55
CA ALA A 6 107.95 0.87 3.89
C ALA A 6 106.50 0.84 3.38
N PRO A 7 105.97 -0.33 2.98
CA PRO A 7 104.58 -0.49 2.57
C PRO A 7 103.62 0.14 3.59
N ILE A 8 102.45 0.56 3.13
CA ILE A 8 101.37 0.94 4.04
C ILE A 8 100.79 -0.38 4.58
N GLU A 9 101.13 -0.72 5.82
CA GLU A 9 100.53 -1.85 6.53
C GLU A 9 99.06 -1.54 6.85
N ASN A 10 98.21 -2.55 6.75
CA ASN A 10 96.77 -2.38 6.79
C ASN A 10 96.27 -2.15 8.22
N GLY A 11 95.72 -0.96 8.50
CA GLY A 11 95.29 -0.53 9.84
C GLY A 11 96.07 0.66 10.42
N GLU A 12 97.09 1.14 9.72
CA GLU A 12 97.71 2.41 10.07
C GLU A 12 96.71 3.56 9.85
N GLY A 13 96.42 4.33 10.91
CA GLY A 13 95.47 5.44 10.85
C GLY A 13 95.90 6.50 9.81
N GLY A 14 94.93 7.10 9.12
CA GLY A 14 95.14 7.95 7.92
C GLY A 14 96.10 9.16 8.03
N LEU A 15 96.65 9.44 9.21
CA LEU A 15 97.81 10.32 9.34
C LEU A 15 99.07 9.70 8.70
N SER A 16 99.33 8.39 8.81
CA SER A 16 100.52 7.75 8.21
C SER A 16 100.44 7.68 6.69
N VAL A 17 99.27 7.36 6.12
CA VAL A 17 99.04 7.31 4.67
C VAL A 17 99.24 8.69 4.06
N ARG A 18 98.69 9.73 4.72
CA ARG A 18 98.83 11.10 4.25
C ARG A 18 100.24 11.64 4.45
N GLU A 19 100.94 11.27 5.51
CA GLU A 19 102.35 11.61 5.73
C GLU A 19 103.27 10.91 4.73
N LYS A 20 103.08 9.62 4.47
CA LYS A 20 103.82 8.83 3.45
C LYS A 20 103.56 9.38 2.03
N LEU A 21 102.32 9.72 1.70
CA LEU A 21 101.96 10.38 0.43
C LEU A 21 102.55 11.79 0.34
N ASN A 22 102.52 12.57 1.43
CA ASN A 22 103.15 13.89 1.48
C ASN A 22 104.68 13.80 1.38
N LEU A 23 105.32 12.76 1.91
CA LEU A 23 106.76 12.51 1.79
C LEU A 23 107.13 12.23 0.32
N LEU A 24 106.29 11.45 -0.37
CA LEU A 24 106.44 11.14 -1.79
C LEU A 24 106.26 12.41 -2.67
N ILE A 25 105.23 13.22 -2.38
CA ILE A 25 104.97 14.48 -3.08
C ILE A 25 106.08 15.51 -2.80
N ALA A 26 106.54 15.62 -1.55
CA ALA A 26 107.62 16.53 -1.16
C ALA A 26 108.98 16.12 -1.77
N GLY A 27 109.27 14.82 -1.85
CA GLY A 27 110.48 14.30 -2.49
C GLY A 27 110.46 14.47 -4.02
N ALA A 28 109.29 14.37 -4.66
CA ALA A 28 109.10 14.64 -6.08
C ALA A 28 109.24 16.16 -6.40
N ALA A 29 108.70 17.02 -5.54
CA ALA A 29 108.82 18.48 -5.67
C ALA A 29 110.24 19.01 -5.42
N ALA A 30 111.03 18.34 -4.59
CA ALA A 30 112.42 18.68 -4.30
C ALA A 30 113.44 18.13 -5.33
N GLY A 31 112.99 17.35 -6.34
CA GLY A 31 113.86 16.72 -7.33
C GLY A 31 114.83 15.67 -6.77
N ALA A 32 114.62 15.23 -5.53
CA ALA A 32 115.49 14.30 -4.80
C ALA A 32 115.05 12.83 -4.95
N LEU A 33 113.81 12.60 -5.37
CA LEU A 33 113.35 11.30 -5.86
C LEU A 33 113.50 11.33 -7.38
N GLY A 34 114.30 10.43 -7.95
CA GLY A 34 114.25 10.14 -9.38
C GLY A 34 112.83 9.72 -9.80
N SER A 35 112.61 9.47 -11.09
CA SER A 35 111.34 8.94 -11.59
C SER A 35 110.86 7.78 -10.71
N VAL A 36 109.74 7.96 -10.00
CA VAL A 36 109.12 6.90 -9.21
C VAL A 36 108.73 5.81 -10.20
N SER A 37 109.29 4.61 -10.05
CA SER A 37 108.98 3.53 -10.98
C SER A 37 107.56 2.99 -10.71
N PRO A 38 106.87 2.44 -11.72
CA PRO A 38 105.58 1.77 -11.50
C PRO A 38 105.65 0.69 -10.41
N GLU A 39 106.80 0.03 -10.24
CA GLU A 39 107.05 -0.97 -9.20
C GLU A 39 107.09 -0.36 -7.78
N GLU A 40 107.63 0.85 -7.62
CA GLU A 40 107.67 1.56 -6.33
C GLU A 40 106.29 2.07 -5.90
N ILE A 41 105.43 2.44 -6.86
CA ILE A 41 104.02 2.80 -6.59
C ILE A 41 103.19 1.55 -6.25
N ALA A 42 103.43 0.43 -6.93
CA ALA A 42 102.75 -0.83 -6.65
C ALA A 42 103.06 -1.37 -5.25
N ALA A 43 104.28 -1.16 -4.72
CA ALA A 43 104.66 -1.57 -3.37
C ALA A 43 104.02 -0.73 -2.24
N MET A 44 103.31 0.36 -2.56
CA MET A 44 102.61 1.19 -1.57
C MET A 44 101.22 0.66 -1.20
N PHE A 45 100.68 -0.27 -1.97
CA PHE A 45 99.38 -0.89 -1.76
C PHE A 45 99.55 -2.39 -1.59
N ASP A 46 98.79 -2.94 -0.64
CA ASP A 46 98.71 -4.38 -0.46
C ASP A 46 97.89 -5.00 -1.62
N HIS A 47 98.52 -5.97 -2.27
CA HIS A 47 97.99 -6.71 -3.41
C HIS A 47 97.93 -8.23 -3.15
N ASP A 48 98.31 -8.66 -1.95
CA ASP A 48 98.39 -10.06 -1.59
C ASP A 48 97.04 -10.47 -0.98
N PRO A 49 96.20 -11.26 -1.68
CA PRO A 49 94.95 -11.70 -1.12
C PRO A 49 95.18 -12.65 0.07
N PRO A 50 94.20 -12.75 0.99
CA PRO A 50 94.22 -13.77 2.03
C PRO A 50 94.33 -15.19 1.46
N ASP A 51 94.78 -16.12 2.30
CA ASP A 51 94.70 -17.54 2.04
C ASP A 51 93.24 -17.99 1.87
N VAL A 52 93.05 -19.00 1.03
CA VAL A 52 91.73 -19.59 0.79
C VAL A 52 91.26 -20.27 2.09
N PRO A 53 90.05 -19.99 2.60
CA PRO A 53 89.57 -20.62 3.82
C PRO A 53 89.55 -22.15 3.69
N SER A 54 90.12 -22.85 4.68
CA SER A 54 90.16 -24.31 4.76
C SER A 54 89.03 -24.87 5.61
N GLY A 55 88.88 -26.20 5.65
CA GLY A 55 87.95 -26.85 6.59
C GLY A 55 86.46 -26.59 6.35
N LEU A 56 86.06 -26.09 5.17
CA LEU A 56 84.64 -25.88 4.85
C LEU A 56 83.86 -27.18 4.99
N THR A 57 82.86 -27.16 5.85
CA THR A 57 81.96 -28.28 6.16
C THR A 57 80.53 -27.78 6.26
N LEU A 58 79.61 -28.67 5.89
CA LEU A 58 78.18 -28.47 5.98
C LEU A 58 77.60 -29.62 6.81
N GLY A 59 76.77 -29.29 7.78
CA GLY A 59 76.02 -30.25 8.59
C GLY A 59 74.60 -29.75 8.79
N SER A 60 73.67 -30.64 9.14
CA SER A 60 72.31 -30.22 9.48
C SER A 60 71.68 -31.11 10.52
N ALA A 61 70.73 -30.55 11.25
CA ALA A 61 69.95 -31.23 12.27
C ALA A 61 68.49 -30.73 12.21
N VAL A 62 67.57 -31.59 12.64
CA VAL A 62 66.17 -31.21 12.86
C VAL A 62 66.05 -30.74 14.31
N ALA A 63 65.53 -29.53 14.49
CA ALA A 63 65.26 -28.93 15.79
C ALA A 63 63.90 -28.21 15.74
N ASP A 64 63.02 -28.51 16.68
CA ASP A 64 61.67 -27.91 16.80
C ASP A 64 60.85 -27.92 15.50
N GLY A 65 60.93 -29.00 14.71
CA GLY A 65 60.19 -29.15 13.45
C GLY A 65 60.79 -28.40 12.26
N ALA A 66 61.94 -27.73 12.44
CA ALA A 66 62.69 -27.08 11.37
C ALA A 66 64.03 -27.78 11.11
N THR A 67 64.42 -27.88 9.85
CA THR A 67 65.77 -28.32 9.48
C THR A 67 66.71 -27.13 9.49
N ILE A 68 67.77 -27.20 10.32
CA ILE A 68 68.80 -26.18 10.44
C ILE A 68 70.06 -26.64 9.73
N LEU A 69 70.53 -25.88 8.74
CA LEU A 69 71.83 -26.04 8.10
C LEU A 69 72.87 -25.23 8.86
N THR A 70 73.99 -25.87 9.22
CA THR A 70 75.18 -25.27 9.81
C THR A 70 76.32 -25.40 8.82
N ILE A 71 76.94 -24.26 8.48
CA ILE A 71 78.08 -24.17 7.59
C ILE A 71 79.24 -23.61 8.41
N SER A 72 80.39 -24.28 8.42
CA SER A 72 81.56 -23.84 9.16
C SER A 72 82.84 -24.06 8.39
N TRP A 73 83.84 -23.22 8.62
CA TRP A 73 85.18 -23.31 8.04
C TRP A 73 86.23 -22.91 9.07
N ASP A 74 87.51 -23.10 8.75
CA ASP A 74 88.62 -22.73 9.62
C ASP A 74 88.90 -21.22 9.56
N PHE A 75 89.35 -20.66 10.67
CA PHE A 75 89.72 -19.24 10.78
C PHE A 75 90.97 -18.91 9.93
N ASN A 76 90.93 -17.74 9.29
CA ASN A 76 92.06 -17.13 8.57
C ASN A 76 92.85 -16.23 9.54
N SER A 77 94.12 -16.56 9.78
CA SER A 77 94.97 -15.89 10.78
C SER A 77 95.68 -14.63 10.31
N GLU A 78 95.43 -14.17 9.10
CA GLU A 78 96.04 -12.99 8.49
C GLU A 78 95.65 -11.71 9.26
N ASP A 79 96.64 -10.89 9.59
CA ASP A 79 96.45 -9.69 10.43
C ASP A 79 95.52 -8.63 9.78
N ASP A 80 95.45 -8.64 8.45
CA ASP A 80 94.65 -7.76 7.61
C ASP A 80 93.32 -8.36 7.15
N PHE A 81 92.94 -9.55 7.63
CA PHE A 81 91.61 -10.12 7.39
C PHE A 81 90.48 -9.14 7.75
N LEU A 82 89.43 -9.10 6.90
CA LEU A 82 88.25 -8.27 7.11
C LEU A 82 86.95 -9.09 7.23
N TYR A 83 86.61 -9.89 6.21
CA TYR A 83 85.39 -10.70 6.21
C TYR A 83 85.47 -11.89 5.24
N TYR A 84 84.54 -12.83 5.39
CA TYR A 84 84.27 -13.93 4.46
C TYR A 84 83.09 -13.62 3.55
N ASP A 85 83.23 -13.93 2.26
CA ASP A 85 82.13 -13.96 1.29
C ASP A 85 81.68 -15.42 1.12
N LEU A 86 80.63 -15.79 1.85
CA LEU A 86 80.02 -17.11 1.82
C LEU A 86 78.96 -17.16 0.72
N GLN A 87 79.07 -18.10 -0.19
CA GLN A 87 78.10 -18.35 -1.25
C GLN A 87 77.38 -19.67 -0.98
N ILE A 88 76.04 -19.66 -0.98
CA ILE A 88 75.19 -20.83 -0.72
C ILE A 88 74.22 -21.02 -1.90
N LYS A 89 73.95 -22.27 -2.28
CA LYS A 89 73.04 -22.64 -3.36
C LYS A 89 72.10 -23.76 -2.92
N GLU A 90 70.80 -23.62 -3.13
CA GLU A 90 69.79 -24.66 -2.93
C GLU A 90 69.62 -25.49 -4.22
N GLY A 91 69.93 -26.78 -4.19
CA GLY A 91 69.86 -27.67 -5.35
C GLY A 91 70.59 -27.12 -6.57
N ASP A 92 69.88 -27.01 -7.70
CA ASP A 92 70.39 -26.41 -8.94
C ASP A 92 70.09 -24.91 -9.09
N GLY A 93 69.65 -24.25 -8.01
CA GLY A 93 69.32 -22.82 -8.01
C GLY A 93 70.54 -21.90 -8.16
N ASP A 94 70.31 -20.60 -7.95
CA ASP A 94 71.37 -19.59 -8.02
C ASP A 94 72.19 -19.52 -6.73
N TRP A 95 73.45 -19.07 -6.86
CA TRP A 95 74.31 -18.77 -5.71
C TRP A 95 73.85 -17.48 -5.03
N ILE A 96 73.68 -17.54 -3.71
CA ILE A 96 73.33 -16.42 -2.85
C ILE A 96 74.53 -16.11 -1.96
N GLY A 97 75.01 -14.87 -2.01
CA GLY A 97 76.16 -14.39 -1.25
C GLY A 97 75.79 -13.72 0.07
N LEU A 98 76.60 -13.98 1.10
CA LEU A 98 76.54 -13.33 2.40
C LEU A 98 77.95 -12.96 2.85
N GLN A 99 78.12 -11.73 3.35
CA GLN A 99 79.35 -11.32 4.02
C GLN A 99 79.24 -11.58 5.53
N THR A 100 80.26 -12.22 6.10
CA THR A 100 80.30 -12.55 7.54
C THR A 100 81.72 -12.49 8.07
N ALA A 101 81.90 -12.03 9.31
CA ALA A 101 83.18 -12.14 10.02
C ALA A 101 83.25 -13.40 10.91
N SER A 102 82.14 -14.15 11.03
CA SER A 102 82.06 -15.40 11.78
C SER A 102 82.44 -16.59 10.88
N GLU A 103 83.16 -17.55 11.42
CA GLU A 103 83.58 -18.80 10.75
C GLU A 103 82.46 -19.85 10.71
N THR A 104 81.27 -19.49 11.19
CA THR A 104 80.08 -20.33 11.17
C THR A 104 78.84 -19.52 10.80
N TYR A 105 77.98 -20.12 9.97
CA TYR A 105 76.67 -19.60 9.57
C TYR A 105 75.60 -20.67 9.74
N THR A 106 74.47 -20.30 10.36
CA THR A 106 73.33 -21.21 10.59
C THR A 106 72.05 -20.62 10.02
N THR A 107 71.27 -21.42 9.29
CA THR A 107 69.98 -20.98 8.73
C THR A 107 68.97 -22.12 8.67
N ALA A 108 67.68 -21.80 8.78
CA ALA A 108 66.61 -22.75 8.50
C ALA A 108 66.53 -23.00 6.99
N VAL A 109 66.33 -24.26 6.60
CA VAL A 109 66.32 -24.74 5.21
C VAL A 109 65.23 -25.80 5.01
N LYS A 110 64.95 -26.13 3.75
CA LYS A 110 64.03 -27.23 3.44
C LYS A 110 64.66 -28.58 3.81
N PRO A 111 63.90 -29.50 4.43
CA PRO A 111 64.38 -30.85 4.72
C PRO A 111 64.62 -31.63 3.43
N ASN A 112 65.58 -32.56 3.45
CA ASN A 112 65.89 -33.47 2.34
C ASN A 112 66.22 -32.78 1.00
N VAL A 113 66.78 -31.57 1.06
CA VAL A 113 67.27 -30.82 -0.09
C VAL A 113 68.79 -30.70 -0.02
N GLU A 114 69.47 -30.84 -1.16
CA GLU A 114 70.91 -30.63 -1.27
C GLU A 114 71.23 -29.13 -1.24
N TYR A 115 72.14 -28.73 -0.37
CA TYR A 115 72.71 -27.39 -0.34
C TYR A 115 74.21 -27.46 -0.63
N SER A 116 74.69 -26.54 -1.47
CA SER A 116 76.11 -26.40 -1.79
C SER A 116 76.64 -25.07 -1.27
N ALA A 117 77.86 -25.05 -0.74
CA ALA A 117 78.53 -23.83 -0.29
C ALA A 117 79.97 -23.74 -0.78
N LYS A 118 80.44 -22.50 -0.92
CA LYS A 118 81.86 -22.14 -1.11
C LYS A 118 82.12 -20.81 -0.41
N VAL A 119 83.33 -20.61 0.09
CA VAL A 119 83.68 -19.39 0.84
C VAL A 119 85.02 -18.86 0.37
N ARG A 120 85.20 -17.54 0.42
CA ARG A 120 86.49 -16.87 0.21
C ARG A 120 86.72 -15.82 1.29
N ALA A 121 87.96 -15.54 1.61
CA ALA A 121 88.34 -14.47 2.53
C ALA A 121 88.62 -13.18 1.75
N VAL A 122 88.35 -12.04 2.39
CA VAL A 122 88.60 -10.69 1.87
C VAL A 122 89.33 -9.90 2.97
N ASP A 123 90.43 -9.24 2.60
CA ASP A 123 91.21 -8.39 3.50
C ASP A 123 90.65 -6.96 3.59
N LYS A 124 91.29 -6.12 4.40
CA LYS A 124 90.97 -4.70 4.59
C LYS A 124 91.32 -3.82 3.37
N SER A 125 92.16 -4.30 2.45
CA SER A 125 92.50 -3.65 1.17
C SER A 125 91.47 -3.95 0.07
N GLY A 126 90.60 -4.95 0.29
CA GLY A 126 89.62 -5.43 -0.66
C GLY A 126 90.14 -6.53 -1.59
N ASN A 127 91.33 -7.08 -1.37
CA ASN A 127 91.78 -8.26 -2.12
C ASN A 127 91.02 -9.48 -1.61
N ALA A 128 90.60 -10.34 -2.54
CA ALA A 128 89.82 -11.52 -2.23
C ALA A 128 90.59 -12.77 -2.65
N SER A 129 90.61 -13.77 -1.77
CA SER A 129 91.10 -15.10 -2.13
C SER A 129 90.27 -15.69 -3.28
N VAL A 130 90.79 -16.71 -3.95
CA VAL A 130 89.91 -17.59 -4.74
C VAL A 130 88.93 -18.30 -3.80
N TYR A 131 87.78 -18.73 -4.32
CA TYR A 131 86.84 -19.52 -3.53
C TYR A 131 87.43 -20.88 -3.16
N SER A 132 87.05 -21.36 -1.99
CA SER A 132 87.24 -22.75 -1.58
C SER A 132 86.62 -23.72 -2.60
N ALA A 133 87.01 -25.00 -2.52
CA ALA A 133 86.26 -26.05 -3.19
C ALA A 133 84.78 -26.02 -2.74
N VAL A 134 83.88 -26.36 -3.66
CA VAL A 134 82.45 -26.47 -3.35
C VAL A 134 82.22 -27.70 -2.50
N VAL A 135 81.47 -27.54 -1.41
CA VAL A 135 81.03 -28.64 -0.54
C VAL A 135 79.51 -28.72 -0.61
N SER A 136 78.99 -29.94 -0.80
CA SER A 136 77.55 -30.22 -0.88
C SER A 136 77.10 -31.08 0.30
N HIS A 137 75.90 -30.82 0.80
CA HIS A 137 75.28 -31.58 1.89
C HIS A 137 73.77 -31.71 1.68
N THR A 138 73.26 -32.94 1.72
CA THR A 138 71.81 -33.19 1.76
C THR A 138 71.33 -33.01 3.19
N THR A 139 70.38 -32.10 3.34
CA THR A 139 69.90 -31.69 4.65
C THR A 139 69.11 -32.78 5.37
N ALA A 140 69.22 -32.81 6.70
CA ALA A 140 68.47 -33.72 7.55
C ALA A 140 66.96 -33.53 7.35
N LYS A 141 66.21 -34.63 7.50
CA LYS A 141 64.75 -34.62 7.43
C LYS A 141 64.18 -35.25 8.68
N ASP A 142 62.99 -34.80 9.05
CA ASP A 142 62.19 -35.52 10.04
C ASP A 142 61.81 -36.89 9.47
N THR A 143 61.74 -37.89 10.34
CA THR A 143 61.29 -39.25 10.03
C THR A 143 60.10 -39.69 10.88
N ILE A 144 59.62 -38.82 11.78
CA ILE A 144 58.48 -39.07 12.66
C ILE A 144 57.25 -38.43 12.02
N PRO A 145 56.25 -39.22 11.59
CA PRO A 145 55.00 -38.66 11.08
C PRO A 145 54.22 -37.90 12.16
N PRO A 146 53.37 -36.93 11.76
CA PRO A 146 52.38 -36.35 12.66
C PRO A 146 51.47 -37.42 13.28
N ALA A 147 50.84 -37.08 14.39
CA ALA A 147 49.76 -37.88 14.94
C ALA A 147 48.59 -37.97 13.95
N MET A 148 47.96 -39.14 13.91
CA MET A 148 46.75 -39.36 13.13
C MET A 148 45.63 -38.40 13.57
N PRO A 149 44.95 -37.71 12.65
CA PRO A 149 43.79 -36.86 12.97
C PRO A 149 42.69 -37.64 13.70
N ILE A 150 42.12 -37.04 14.75
CA ILE A 150 41.08 -37.65 15.60
C ILE A 150 39.77 -36.83 15.59
N GLY A 151 38.67 -37.49 15.99
CA GLY A 151 37.37 -36.83 16.11
C GLY A 151 36.81 -36.38 14.76
N ILE A 152 37.11 -37.11 13.69
CA ILE A 152 36.52 -36.87 12.39
C ILE A 152 35.01 -37.09 12.45
N THR A 153 34.26 -36.13 11.90
CA THR A 153 32.79 -36.18 11.81
C THR A 153 32.35 -35.73 10.43
N SER A 154 31.22 -36.25 9.97
CA SER A 154 30.57 -35.88 8.70
C SER A 154 29.14 -35.39 8.93
N LYS A 155 28.71 -34.41 8.14
CA LYS A 155 27.34 -33.92 8.09
C LYS A 155 26.89 -33.74 6.64
N ALA A 156 25.81 -34.40 6.28
CA ALA A 156 25.20 -34.26 4.96
C ALA A 156 24.39 -32.96 4.82
N GLY A 157 24.51 -32.34 3.65
CA GLY A 157 23.54 -31.41 3.06
C GLY A 157 22.87 -32.07 1.85
N LEU A 158 22.09 -31.30 1.08
CA LEU A 158 21.36 -31.82 -0.09
C LEU A 158 22.27 -32.27 -1.25
N GLU A 159 23.32 -31.49 -1.54
CA GLU A 159 24.27 -31.74 -2.63
C GLU A 159 25.72 -31.59 -2.14
N SER A 160 25.92 -31.74 -0.82
CA SER A 160 27.23 -31.59 -0.20
C SER A 160 27.40 -32.44 1.05
N ILE A 161 28.64 -32.78 1.37
CA ILE A 161 29.02 -33.40 2.64
C ILE A 161 30.11 -32.53 3.28
N TRP A 162 29.88 -32.16 4.53
CA TRP A 162 30.80 -31.38 5.35
C TRP A 162 31.53 -32.33 6.28
N ILE A 163 32.85 -32.30 6.27
CA ILE A 163 33.67 -33.08 7.19
C ILE A 163 34.57 -32.16 8.02
N SER A 164 34.76 -32.51 9.29
CA SER A 164 35.64 -31.78 10.21
C SER A 164 36.29 -32.73 11.21
N TRP A 165 37.47 -32.35 11.71
CA TRP A 165 38.25 -33.13 12.67
C TRP A 165 38.94 -32.21 13.68
N THR A 166 39.52 -32.80 14.72
CA THR A 166 40.34 -32.07 15.69
C THR A 166 41.68 -31.71 15.07
N ALA A 167 42.09 -30.44 15.16
CA ALA A 167 43.36 -29.98 14.60
C ALA A 167 44.54 -30.61 15.33
N ASN A 168 45.51 -31.11 14.55
CA ASN A 168 46.87 -31.46 14.97
C ASN A 168 47.60 -30.23 15.54
N THR A 169 48.54 -30.46 16.47
CA THR A 169 49.26 -29.41 17.23
C THR A 169 50.75 -29.36 16.93
N GLU A 170 51.24 -30.25 16.07
CA GLU A 170 52.61 -30.36 15.62
C GLU A 170 53.03 -29.07 14.88
N ALA A 171 54.19 -28.51 15.25
CA ALA A 171 54.68 -27.23 14.72
C ALA A 171 55.04 -27.30 13.23
N ASP A 172 55.38 -28.49 12.76
CA ASP A 172 55.79 -28.83 11.40
C ASP A 172 54.68 -29.47 10.56
N LEU A 173 53.42 -29.39 11.02
CA LEU A 173 52.27 -29.80 10.21
C LEU A 173 52.21 -28.98 8.91
N ALA A 174 52.32 -29.65 7.76
CA ALA A 174 52.25 -29.00 6.46
C ALA A 174 50.83 -28.96 5.90
N ARG A 175 50.07 -30.07 5.97
CA ARG A 175 48.70 -30.16 5.43
C ARG A 175 47.95 -31.38 5.95
N TYR A 176 46.66 -31.41 5.67
CA TYR A 176 45.82 -32.61 5.72
C TYR A 176 45.55 -33.14 4.31
N GLU A 177 45.50 -34.46 4.23
CA GLU A 177 45.15 -35.22 3.04
C GLU A 177 43.83 -35.94 3.30
N ILE A 178 42.87 -35.83 2.37
CA ILE A 178 41.54 -36.45 2.47
C ILE A 178 41.42 -37.53 1.40
N TYR A 179 41.00 -38.72 1.81
CA TYR A 179 40.62 -39.81 0.92
C TYR A 179 39.08 -39.93 0.89
N GLU A 180 38.51 -39.89 -0.32
CA GLU A 180 37.08 -40.03 -0.59
C GLU A 180 36.84 -41.34 -1.37
N SER A 181 35.88 -42.14 -0.94
CA SER A 181 35.54 -43.41 -1.59
C SER A 181 34.06 -43.73 -1.49
N ALA A 182 33.52 -44.43 -2.48
CA ALA A 182 32.19 -45.04 -2.43
C ALA A 182 32.18 -46.39 -1.67
N SER A 183 33.35 -46.94 -1.36
CA SER A 183 33.51 -48.17 -0.55
C SER A 183 33.99 -47.84 0.85
N ILE A 184 33.57 -48.63 1.83
CA ILE A 184 34.04 -48.57 3.23
C ILE A 184 35.48 -49.09 3.41
N THR A 185 36.11 -49.62 2.36
CA THR A 185 37.47 -50.14 2.42
C THR A 185 38.45 -49.04 2.82
N THR A 186 39.12 -49.22 3.96
CA THR A 186 40.16 -48.31 4.43
C THR A 186 41.26 -48.15 3.37
N PRO A 187 41.68 -46.92 3.04
CA PRO A 187 42.75 -46.68 2.09
C PRO A 187 44.09 -47.26 2.58
N LEU A 188 44.90 -47.71 1.63
CA LEU A 188 46.29 -48.08 1.89
C LEU A 188 47.12 -46.83 2.22
N ASP A 189 48.21 -46.98 2.97
CA ASP A 189 49.11 -45.86 3.27
C ASP A 189 49.72 -45.22 2.01
N THR A 190 49.81 -45.97 0.91
CA THR A 190 50.27 -45.48 -0.40
C THR A 190 49.17 -44.88 -1.27
N ALA A 191 47.92 -44.85 -0.80
CA ALA A 191 46.81 -44.30 -1.56
C ALA A 191 47.02 -42.80 -1.82
N THR A 192 46.76 -42.38 -3.06
CA THR A 192 46.76 -40.97 -3.43
C THR A 192 45.54 -40.28 -2.81
N PRO A 193 45.71 -39.13 -2.14
CA PRO A 193 44.57 -38.40 -1.59
C PRO A 193 43.67 -37.87 -2.70
N SER A 194 42.37 -37.82 -2.43
CA SER A 194 41.38 -37.19 -3.31
C SER A 194 41.48 -35.66 -3.21
N HIS A 195 41.75 -35.14 -2.02
CA HIS A 195 41.82 -33.69 -1.74
C HIS A 195 42.89 -33.36 -0.70
N THR A 196 43.30 -32.10 -0.63
CA THR A 196 44.22 -31.58 0.39
C THR A 196 43.73 -30.25 0.94
N THR A 197 44.06 -29.96 2.20
CA THR A 197 43.68 -28.70 2.87
C THR A 197 44.65 -28.34 3.99
N LEU A 198 44.74 -27.05 4.32
CA LEU A 198 45.44 -26.57 5.52
C LEU A 198 44.51 -26.48 6.74
N ALA A 199 43.19 -26.42 6.51
CA ALA A 199 42.19 -26.31 7.57
C ALA A 199 41.81 -27.67 8.15
N ASN A 200 41.28 -27.70 9.37
CA ASN A 200 40.77 -28.92 10.00
C ASN A 200 39.33 -29.29 9.58
N ASN A 201 38.91 -28.83 8.41
CA ASN A 201 37.61 -29.10 7.82
C ASN A 201 37.69 -29.06 6.28
N PHE A 202 36.73 -29.73 5.65
CA PHE A 202 36.61 -29.82 4.20
C PHE A 202 35.14 -29.99 3.80
N VAL A 203 34.76 -29.45 2.64
CA VAL A 203 33.40 -29.57 2.09
C VAL A 203 33.48 -30.21 0.72
N ARG A 204 32.85 -31.38 0.58
CA ARG A 204 32.62 -32.02 -0.71
C ARG A 204 31.29 -31.54 -1.28
N ALA A 205 31.33 -30.59 -2.21
CA ALA A 205 30.14 -30.00 -2.84
C ALA A 205 29.93 -30.49 -4.29
N GLY A 206 28.71 -30.29 -4.82
CA GLY A 206 28.35 -30.69 -6.18
C GLY A 206 28.19 -32.20 -6.31
N LEU A 207 27.65 -32.83 -5.27
CA LEU A 207 27.26 -34.24 -5.28
C LEU A 207 25.81 -34.36 -5.71
N ASP A 208 25.47 -35.45 -6.41
CA ASP A 208 24.08 -35.81 -6.65
C ASP A 208 23.39 -36.12 -5.30
N MET A 209 22.06 -36.02 -5.26
CA MET A 209 21.28 -36.45 -4.10
C MET A 209 21.40 -37.97 -3.90
N GLU A 210 21.22 -38.46 -2.66
CA GLU A 210 21.34 -39.90 -2.32
C GLU A 210 22.71 -40.50 -2.69
N THR A 211 23.76 -39.68 -2.64
CA THR A 211 25.15 -40.11 -2.85
C THR A 211 25.80 -40.42 -1.51
N HIS A 212 26.12 -41.69 -1.30
CA HIS A 212 26.82 -42.16 -0.10
C HIS A 212 28.34 -42.19 -0.30
N LEU A 213 29.09 -41.55 0.59
CA LEU A 213 30.55 -41.49 0.55
C LEU A 213 31.18 -41.74 1.93
N TYR A 214 32.36 -42.35 1.89
CA TYR A 214 33.25 -42.57 3.02
C TYR A 214 34.47 -41.65 2.92
N PHE A 215 34.91 -41.14 4.07
CA PHE A 215 36.03 -40.21 4.18
C PHE A 215 37.03 -40.66 5.24
N TRP A 216 38.31 -40.48 4.92
CA TRP A 216 39.44 -40.61 5.82
C TRP A 216 40.33 -39.39 5.70
N VAL A 217 41.00 -39.01 6.79
CA VAL A 217 41.92 -37.88 6.82
C VAL A 217 43.24 -38.31 7.44
N ARG A 218 44.36 -37.87 6.88
CA ARG A 218 45.69 -38.00 7.49
C ARG A 218 46.42 -36.67 7.49
N ALA A 219 47.35 -36.51 8.42
CA ALA A 219 48.21 -35.34 8.52
C ALA A 219 49.55 -35.61 7.85
N VAL A 220 50.14 -34.59 7.23
CA VAL A 220 51.47 -34.65 6.60
C VAL A 220 52.32 -33.50 7.10
N ASP A 221 53.56 -33.78 7.51
CA ASP A 221 54.52 -32.77 7.95
C ASP A 221 55.28 -32.10 6.78
N THR A 222 56.13 -31.13 7.10
CA THR A 222 56.99 -30.41 6.14
C THR A 222 58.13 -31.26 5.57
N SER A 223 58.49 -32.37 6.21
CA SER A 223 59.45 -33.36 5.73
C SER A 223 58.82 -34.42 4.80
N GLY A 224 57.49 -34.40 4.67
CA GLY A 224 56.70 -35.30 3.84
C GLY A 224 56.29 -36.61 4.51
N ASN A 225 56.47 -36.75 5.83
CA ASN A 225 55.96 -37.93 6.54
C ASN A 225 54.45 -37.80 6.74
N ALA A 226 53.74 -38.86 6.38
CA ALA A 226 52.29 -38.94 6.51
C ALA A 226 51.90 -39.82 7.69
N SER A 227 50.96 -39.35 8.51
CA SER A 227 50.34 -40.17 9.54
C SER A 227 49.56 -41.34 8.90
N PRO A 228 49.20 -42.38 9.67
CA PRO A 228 48.13 -43.28 9.28
C PRO A 228 46.83 -42.51 8.97
N TRP A 229 45.97 -43.10 8.14
CA TRP A 229 44.60 -42.60 7.92
C TRP A 229 43.76 -42.68 9.20
N SER A 230 42.90 -41.69 9.44
CA SER A 230 41.96 -41.64 10.57
C SER A 230 41.00 -42.84 10.61
N THR A 231 40.14 -42.91 11.62
CA THR A 231 38.91 -43.73 11.53
C THR A 231 38.04 -43.23 10.37
N GLU A 232 37.15 -44.07 9.85
CA GLU A 232 36.25 -43.62 8.79
C GLU A 232 35.15 -42.70 9.35
N THR A 233 34.67 -41.80 8.49
CA THR A 233 33.36 -41.18 8.66
C THR A 233 32.60 -41.32 7.34
N ASN A 234 31.29 -41.35 7.38
CA ASN A 234 30.48 -41.45 6.16
C ASN A 234 29.23 -40.58 6.25
N ALA A 235 28.71 -40.20 5.09
CA ALA A 235 27.44 -39.50 5.01
C ALA A 235 26.82 -39.75 3.63
N GLU A 236 25.50 -39.68 3.59
CA GLU A 236 24.70 -39.73 2.38
C GLU A 236 24.05 -38.37 2.16
N THR A 237 24.21 -37.80 0.97
CA THR A 237 23.57 -36.52 0.64
C THR A 237 22.05 -36.64 0.73
N GLY A 238 21.41 -35.57 1.20
CA GLY A 238 19.98 -35.54 1.42
C GLY A 238 19.19 -35.70 0.12
N LYS A 239 18.03 -36.35 0.23
CA LYS A 239 17.06 -36.49 -0.86
C LYS A 239 16.06 -35.33 -0.86
N ILE A 240 15.82 -34.73 -2.02
CA ILE A 240 14.55 -34.03 -2.29
C ILE A 240 13.75 -34.95 -3.20
N ARG A 241 12.64 -35.49 -2.68
CA ARG A 241 11.73 -36.31 -3.51
C ARG A 241 11.04 -35.43 -4.54
N GLY A 242 11.18 -35.78 -5.82
CA GLY A 242 10.21 -35.40 -6.82
C GLY A 242 8.83 -35.98 -6.48
N GLU A 243 7.75 -35.33 -6.93
CA GLU A 243 6.39 -35.84 -6.76
C GLU A 243 6.25 -37.21 -7.43
N ILE A 244 6.07 -38.28 -6.63
CA ILE A 244 5.73 -39.60 -7.17
C ILE A 244 4.23 -39.61 -7.43
N LYS A 245 3.85 -39.61 -8.70
CA LYS A 245 2.46 -39.80 -9.12
C LYS A 245 2.12 -41.27 -9.09
N ILE A 246 0.93 -41.60 -8.60
CA ILE A 246 0.42 -42.96 -8.60
C ILE A 246 -0.95 -43.06 -9.28
N THR A 247 -1.21 -44.20 -9.91
CA THR A 247 -2.51 -44.56 -10.46
C THR A 247 -2.78 -46.04 -10.21
N LEU A 248 -3.91 -46.36 -9.58
CA LEU A 248 -4.38 -47.73 -9.43
C LEU A 248 -5.22 -48.15 -10.65
N ASN A 249 -4.94 -49.33 -11.19
CA ASN A 249 -5.65 -49.91 -12.33
C ASN A 249 -6.25 -51.26 -11.93
N GLY A 250 -7.58 -51.36 -11.89
CA GLY A 250 -8.29 -52.61 -11.56
C GLY A 250 -8.30 -53.01 -10.08
N VAL A 251 -7.62 -52.26 -9.20
CA VAL A 251 -7.70 -52.44 -7.75
C VAL A 251 -8.96 -51.74 -7.23
N THR A 252 -9.86 -52.49 -6.61
CA THR A 252 -11.09 -51.97 -6.01
C THR A 252 -11.09 -52.27 -4.51
N PHE A 253 -11.24 -51.23 -3.69
CA PHE A 253 -11.37 -51.35 -2.24
C PHE A 253 -12.84 -51.52 -1.83
N LYS A 254 -13.10 -52.47 -0.93
CA LYS A 254 -14.42 -52.83 -0.42
C LYS A 254 -14.39 -52.84 1.11
N PRO A 255 -14.79 -51.74 1.78
CA PRO A 255 -14.91 -51.73 3.23
C PRO A 255 -16.15 -52.52 3.69
N GLY A 256 -16.26 -52.79 4.98
CA GLY A 256 -17.47 -53.37 5.57
C GLY A 256 -17.63 -54.88 5.40
N GLN A 257 -16.57 -55.61 5.04
CA GLN A 257 -16.64 -57.06 4.82
C GLN A 257 -16.55 -57.86 6.15
N ASP A 258 -16.92 -59.14 6.11
CA ASP A 258 -16.77 -60.14 7.18
C ASP A 258 -16.97 -59.61 8.60
N THR A 259 -18.20 -59.21 8.93
CA THR A 259 -18.67 -58.57 10.19
C THR A 259 -18.63 -57.04 10.24
N GLY A 260 -18.24 -56.37 9.15
CA GLY A 260 -18.31 -54.92 9.01
C GLY A 260 -17.00 -54.22 9.33
N ASN A 261 -16.03 -54.86 9.99
CA ASN A 261 -14.76 -54.23 10.35
C ASN A 261 -13.57 -54.75 9.53
N GLN A 262 -13.80 -55.15 8.29
CA GLN A 262 -12.73 -55.56 7.38
C GLN A 262 -12.77 -54.77 6.07
N LEU A 263 -11.60 -54.37 5.60
CA LEU A 263 -11.38 -53.83 4.26
C LEU A 263 -10.73 -54.91 3.39
N GLN A 264 -11.34 -55.21 2.25
CA GLN A 264 -10.77 -56.10 1.22
C GLN A 264 -10.45 -55.30 -0.06
N TRP A 265 -9.45 -55.73 -0.84
CA TRP A 265 -9.16 -55.17 -2.16
C TRP A 265 -8.92 -56.24 -3.22
N THR A 266 -9.32 -55.96 -4.46
CA THR A 266 -9.11 -56.86 -5.60
C THR A 266 -7.69 -56.76 -6.15
N ALA A 267 -7.24 -57.82 -6.83
CA ALA A 267 -6.00 -57.79 -7.58
C ALA A 267 -6.09 -56.78 -8.76
N GLY A 268 -4.97 -56.19 -9.13
CA GLY A 268 -4.85 -55.21 -10.20
C GLY A 268 -3.39 -54.81 -10.43
N SER A 269 -3.15 -53.54 -10.77
CA SER A 269 -1.81 -52.98 -10.85
C SER A 269 -1.75 -51.54 -10.35
N ILE A 270 -0.55 -51.09 -9.99
CA ILE A 270 -0.24 -49.71 -9.67
C ILE A 270 0.82 -49.19 -10.64
N SER A 271 0.56 -48.02 -11.21
CA SER A 271 1.54 -47.25 -11.97
C SER A 271 2.10 -46.17 -11.04
N TYR A 272 3.43 -46.05 -10.92
CA TYR A 272 4.08 -45.03 -10.11
C TYR A 272 5.33 -44.48 -10.77
N GLY A 273 5.61 -43.19 -10.60
CA GLY A 273 6.81 -42.54 -11.14
C GLY A 273 6.83 -41.03 -10.93
N VAL A 274 7.99 -40.42 -11.20
CA VAL A 274 8.17 -38.97 -11.13
C VAL A 274 7.59 -38.33 -12.39
N ALA A 275 7.04 -37.11 -12.27
CA ALA A 275 6.50 -36.38 -13.40
C ALA A 275 7.57 -36.11 -14.48
N GLY A 276 7.36 -36.64 -15.68
CA GLY A 276 8.28 -36.51 -16.83
C GLY A 276 8.93 -37.82 -17.26
N ASP A 277 8.95 -38.82 -16.38
CA ASP A 277 9.52 -40.14 -16.67
C ASP A 277 8.46 -41.14 -17.14
N VAL A 278 8.92 -42.26 -17.71
CA VAL A 278 8.07 -43.42 -17.98
C VAL A 278 7.75 -44.09 -16.63
N PRO A 279 6.48 -44.17 -16.21
CA PRO A 279 6.12 -44.71 -14.90
C PRO A 279 6.34 -46.22 -14.86
N THR A 280 6.73 -46.73 -13.69
CA THR A 280 6.85 -48.15 -13.43
C THR A 280 5.46 -48.72 -13.13
N VAL A 281 5.14 -49.86 -13.74
CA VAL A 281 3.87 -50.57 -13.52
C VAL A 281 4.15 -51.85 -12.75
N GLN A 282 3.51 -52.00 -11.61
CA GLN A 282 3.68 -53.13 -10.70
C GLN A 282 2.35 -53.85 -10.50
N ALA A 283 2.35 -55.17 -10.61
CA ALA A 283 1.17 -55.99 -10.31
C ALA A 283 0.94 -56.02 -8.80
N LEU A 284 -0.33 -55.93 -8.38
CA LEU A 284 -0.75 -55.99 -6.99
C LEU A 284 -1.74 -57.15 -6.78
N PRO A 285 -1.51 -58.05 -5.81
CA PRO A 285 -2.45 -59.10 -5.46
C PRO A 285 -3.66 -58.55 -4.70
N SER A 286 -4.73 -59.35 -4.66
CA SER A 286 -5.84 -59.10 -3.74
C SER A 286 -5.39 -59.29 -2.29
N GLY A 287 -6.00 -58.55 -1.36
CA GLY A 287 -5.66 -58.64 0.05
C GLY A 287 -6.76 -58.07 0.95
N GLN A 288 -6.51 -58.10 2.25
CA GLN A 288 -7.45 -57.63 3.26
C GLN A 288 -6.74 -57.12 4.52
N VAL A 289 -7.44 -56.30 5.30
CA VAL A 289 -7.03 -55.88 6.64
C VAL A 289 -8.23 -55.77 7.57
N ASP A 290 -8.09 -56.32 8.78
CA ASP A 290 -9.07 -56.18 9.85
C ASP A 290 -8.82 -54.88 10.62
N TRP A 291 -9.88 -54.12 10.87
CA TRP A 291 -9.85 -52.93 11.71
C TRP A 291 -10.13 -53.30 13.16
N THR A 292 -9.26 -52.81 14.06
CA THR A 292 -9.41 -52.99 15.51
C THR A 292 -9.76 -51.68 16.20
N THR A 293 -8.96 -50.63 15.97
CA THR A 293 -9.19 -49.28 16.50
C THR A 293 -8.39 -48.24 15.71
N GLY A 294 -8.76 -46.97 15.81
CA GLY A 294 -8.02 -45.85 15.21
C GLY A 294 -8.08 -45.80 13.68
N SER A 295 -7.03 -45.26 13.07
CA SER A 295 -6.86 -45.21 11.61
C SER A 295 -5.91 -46.32 11.16
N VAL A 296 -6.31 -47.11 10.16
CA VAL A 296 -5.42 -48.01 9.42
C VAL A 296 -5.06 -47.34 8.11
N TYR A 297 -3.79 -46.99 7.94
CA TYR A 297 -3.25 -46.45 6.70
C TYR A 297 -2.96 -47.60 5.75
N VAL A 298 -3.59 -47.58 4.58
CA VAL A 298 -3.35 -48.51 3.48
C VAL A 298 -2.34 -47.85 2.57
N CYS A 299 -1.17 -48.46 2.41
CA CYS A 299 -0.02 -47.85 1.77
C CYS A 299 0.65 -48.76 0.75
N PHE A 300 1.46 -48.14 -0.10
CA PHE A 300 2.29 -48.80 -1.08
C PHE A 300 3.71 -48.27 -0.97
N VAL A 301 4.70 -49.15 -0.86
CA VAL A 301 6.10 -48.77 -0.91
C VAL A 301 6.57 -48.95 -2.36
N PRO A 302 7.09 -47.91 -3.04
CA PRO A 302 7.64 -48.05 -4.38
C PRO A 302 8.66 -49.20 -4.47
N GLY A 303 8.39 -50.16 -5.34
CA GLY A 303 9.21 -51.37 -5.52
C GLY A 303 8.62 -52.65 -4.90
N ASP A 304 7.67 -52.53 -3.97
CA ASP A 304 6.99 -53.69 -3.37
C ASP A 304 6.00 -54.32 -4.35
N ASP A 305 5.74 -55.62 -4.19
CA ASP A 305 4.75 -56.36 -4.99
C ASP A 305 3.37 -56.45 -4.35
N HIS A 306 3.15 -55.75 -3.22
CA HIS A 306 1.91 -55.81 -2.44
C HIS A 306 1.55 -54.48 -1.77
N ILE A 307 0.27 -54.36 -1.38
CA ILE A 307 -0.23 -53.27 -0.54
C ILE A 307 0.08 -53.60 0.93
N THR A 308 0.69 -52.66 1.65
CA THR A 308 0.97 -52.76 3.08
C THR A 308 -0.05 -51.96 3.88
N THR A 309 -0.17 -52.27 5.18
CA THR A 309 -1.03 -51.50 6.09
C THR A 309 -0.29 -51.22 7.40
N THR A 310 -0.54 -50.06 7.98
CA THR A 310 0.05 -49.65 9.26
C THR A 310 -0.90 -48.75 10.03
N THR A 311 -0.80 -48.76 11.35
CA THR A 311 -1.46 -47.78 12.23
C THR A 311 -0.49 -46.70 12.72
N SER A 312 0.79 -46.77 12.33
CA SER A 312 1.85 -45.84 12.73
C SER A 312 2.31 -44.96 11.58
N LEU A 313 2.08 -43.66 11.70
CA LEU A 313 2.59 -42.65 10.78
C LEU A 313 4.12 -42.69 10.68
N THR A 314 4.80 -42.92 11.80
CA THR A 314 6.27 -43.01 11.84
C THR A 314 6.79 -44.18 11.01
N ALA A 315 6.11 -45.34 11.07
CA ALA A 315 6.48 -46.50 10.27
C ALA A 315 6.25 -46.25 8.77
N LEU A 316 5.18 -45.53 8.42
CA LEU A 316 4.91 -45.11 7.04
C LEU A 316 6.03 -44.22 6.50
N TYR A 317 6.48 -43.23 7.28
CA TYR A 317 7.56 -42.34 6.87
C TYR A 317 8.91 -43.04 6.78
N ALA A 318 9.22 -43.94 7.73
CA ALA A 318 10.47 -44.69 7.72
C ALA A 318 10.57 -45.68 6.55
N ALA A 319 9.43 -46.23 6.10
CA ALA A 319 9.35 -47.12 4.95
C ALA A 319 9.05 -46.39 3.64
N ASP A 320 9.09 -45.05 3.64
CA ASP A 320 8.87 -44.24 2.44
C ASP A 320 7.55 -44.54 1.69
N SER A 321 6.52 -44.95 2.44
CA SER A 321 5.29 -45.46 1.84
C SER A 321 4.37 -44.34 1.35
N ILE A 322 3.71 -44.59 0.23
CA ILE A 322 2.68 -43.74 -0.36
C ILE A 322 1.33 -44.19 0.20
N ILE A 323 0.55 -43.27 0.78
CA ILE A 323 -0.79 -43.60 1.27
C ILE A 323 -1.73 -43.78 0.08
N LEU A 324 -2.32 -44.96 -0.04
CA LEU A 324 -3.37 -45.26 -1.01
C LEU A 324 -4.74 -44.88 -0.44
N GLY A 325 -4.98 -45.15 0.84
CA GLY A 325 -6.25 -44.85 1.51
C GLY A 325 -6.18 -45.01 3.02
N ILE A 326 -7.24 -44.61 3.71
CA ILE A 326 -7.35 -44.71 5.17
C ILE A 326 -8.65 -45.41 5.51
N TYR A 327 -8.54 -46.43 6.36
CA TYR A 327 -9.66 -47.22 6.84
C TYR A 327 -9.89 -46.97 8.33
N LYS A 328 -11.11 -46.55 8.70
CA LYS A 328 -11.50 -46.25 10.09
C LYS A 328 -12.55 -47.23 10.64
N GLY A 329 -12.65 -48.41 10.03
CA GLY A 329 -13.62 -49.45 10.40
C GLY A 329 -14.95 -49.30 9.68
N ALA A 330 -15.88 -50.23 9.93
CA ALA A 330 -17.19 -50.23 9.26
C ALA A 330 -17.05 -50.08 7.72
N ASN A 331 -17.87 -49.19 7.14
CA ASN A 331 -17.82 -48.80 5.73
C ASN A 331 -16.93 -47.56 5.48
N ASP A 332 -16.18 -47.08 6.48
CA ASP A 332 -15.42 -45.83 6.42
C ASP A 332 -14.02 -46.06 5.83
N PHE A 333 -13.95 -46.08 4.50
CA PHE A 333 -12.71 -46.07 3.74
C PHE A 333 -12.63 -44.85 2.84
N GLN A 334 -11.51 -44.13 2.94
CA GLN A 334 -11.22 -42.97 2.11
C GLN A 334 -10.02 -43.26 1.23
N LEU A 335 -10.26 -43.32 -0.09
CA LEU A 335 -9.20 -43.48 -1.08
C LEU A 335 -8.54 -42.12 -1.34
N VAL A 336 -7.21 -42.04 -1.23
CA VAL A 336 -6.44 -40.79 -1.38
C VAL A 336 -5.42 -40.84 -2.51
N GLU A 337 -4.98 -42.01 -2.98
CA GLU A 337 -4.06 -42.19 -4.12
C GLU A 337 -2.84 -41.24 -4.07
N GLY A 338 -2.20 -41.10 -2.92
CA GLY A 338 -1.03 -40.24 -2.75
C GLY A 338 -1.33 -38.73 -2.71
N LYS A 339 -2.61 -38.31 -2.73
CA LYS A 339 -3.02 -36.91 -2.57
C LYS A 339 -2.91 -36.46 -1.11
N ALA A 340 -2.80 -35.13 -0.92
CA ALA A 340 -2.79 -34.49 0.39
C ALA A 340 -4.03 -34.87 1.21
N PHE A 341 -3.79 -35.44 2.40
CA PHE A 341 -4.82 -35.84 3.35
C PHE A 341 -4.71 -35.02 4.63
N MET A 342 -5.86 -34.63 5.18
CA MET A 342 -5.98 -33.99 6.49
C MET A 342 -6.67 -34.95 7.45
N ASP A 343 -5.97 -35.41 8.50
CA ASP A 343 -6.57 -36.17 9.60
C ASP A 343 -6.58 -35.32 10.86
N GLY A 344 -7.75 -35.13 11.48
CA GLY A 344 -7.86 -34.52 12.81
C GLY A 344 -7.22 -33.14 12.99
N GLY A 345 -7.03 -32.35 11.93
CA GLY A 345 -6.42 -31.01 11.98
C GLY A 345 -4.92 -30.95 11.66
N LEU A 346 -4.29 -32.08 11.28
CA LEU A 346 -2.91 -32.13 10.82
C LEU A 346 -2.87 -32.45 9.31
N LEU A 347 -2.22 -31.57 8.54
CA LEU A 347 -1.75 -31.87 7.19
C LEU A 347 -0.52 -32.79 7.33
N LEU A 348 -0.57 -33.99 6.74
CA LEU A 348 0.60 -34.88 6.78
C LEU A 348 1.79 -34.21 6.08
N ALA A 349 2.94 -34.16 6.77
CA ALA A 349 4.17 -33.61 6.23
C ALA A 349 4.53 -34.30 4.90
N GLN A 350 5.04 -33.51 3.94
CA GLN A 350 5.40 -33.89 2.56
C GLN A 350 4.25 -34.17 1.58
N THR A 351 2.98 -33.98 1.96
CA THR A 351 1.85 -34.21 1.05
C THR A 351 1.36 -32.96 0.29
N VAL A 352 1.82 -31.76 0.68
CA VAL A 352 1.56 -30.50 -0.03
C VAL A 352 2.88 -29.89 -0.48
N GLY A 353 3.26 -30.14 -1.74
CA GLY A 353 4.33 -29.43 -2.45
C GLY A 353 3.79 -28.25 -3.27
N ALA A 354 4.70 -27.53 -3.97
CA ALA A 354 4.38 -26.34 -4.74
C ALA A 354 3.32 -26.56 -5.84
N ASN A 355 3.21 -27.80 -6.35
CA ASN A 355 2.21 -28.17 -7.35
C ASN A 355 0.85 -28.54 -6.75
N GLN A 356 0.71 -28.84 -5.46
CA GLN A 356 -0.61 -29.02 -4.84
C GLN A 356 -1.30 -27.68 -4.54
N LEU A 357 -0.55 -26.57 -4.63
CA LEU A 357 -1.04 -25.20 -4.76
C LEU A 357 -1.01 -24.77 -6.24
N VAL A 358 -1.64 -25.54 -7.15
CA VAL A 358 -1.74 -25.12 -8.55
C VAL A 358 -2.50 -23.79 -8.60
N ALA A 359 -1.89 -22.74 -9.17
CA ALA A 359 -2.49 -21.41 -9.29
C ALA A 359 -3.84 -21.39 -10.06
N ASN A 360 -4.18 -22.49 -10.74
CA ASN A 360 -5.27 -22.58 -11.71
C ASN A 360 -6.29 -23.70 -11.41
N ALA A 361 -6.20 -24.38 -10.25
CA ALA A 361 -7.16 -25.40 -9.83
C ALA A 361 -7.66 -25.14 -8.41
N ALA A 362 -8.87 -25.61 -8.07
CA ALA A 362 -9.42 -25.43 -6.73
C ALA A 362 -8.62 -26.27 -5.71
N VAL A 363 -7.90 -25.59 -4.82
CA VAL A 363 -7.13 -26.24 -3.72
C VAL A 363 -8.07 -26.73 -2.60
N ILE A 364 -9.18 -26.03 -2.39
CA ILE A 364 -10.21 -26.38 -1.41
C ILE A 364 -11.55 -26.48 -2.14
N THR A 365 -12.10 -27.68 -2.22
CA THR A 365 -13.41 -27.96 -2.86
C THR A 365 -14.57 -28.05 -1.86
N GLY A 366 -14.27 -27.95 -0.56
CA GLY A 366 -15.23 -27.99 0.55
C GLY A 366 -15.30 -26.67 1.34
N VAL A 367 -15.39 -26.76 2.68
CA VAL A 367 -15.43 -25.60 3.57
C VAL A 367 -14.03 -25.33 4.15
N ALA A 368 -13.53 -24.10 4.02
CA ALA A 368 -12.36 -23.63 4.74
C ALA A 368 -12.79 -22.80 5.96
N GLN A 369 -12.31 -23.14 7.15
CA GLN A 369 -12.37 -22.26 8.32
C GLN A 369 -11.00 -21.63 8.53
N ILE A 370 -10.92 -20.32 8.42
CA ILE A 370 -9.67 -19.56 8.61
C ILE A 370 -9.94 -18.52 9.68
N ALA A 371 -9.17 -18.57 10.78
CA ALA A 371 -9.38 -17.69 11.93
C ALA A 371 -9.16 -16.21 11.56
N ASP A 372 -8.05 -15.90 10.89
CA ASP A 372 -7.67 -14.55 10.48
C ASP A 372 -7.27 -14.52 8.99
N ALA A 373 -8.25 -14.64 8.10
CA ALA A 373 -7.98 -14.56 6.66
C ALA A 373 -7.74 -13.11 6.21
N ILE A 374 -6.52 -12.80 5.75
CA ILE A 374 -6.24 -11.55 5.02
C ILE A 374 -6.32 -11.84 3.51
N VAL A 375 -7.42 -11.43 2.89
CA VAL A 375 -7.65 -11.61 1.44
C VAL A 375 -7.47 -10.27 0.74
N THR A 376 -6.34 -10.08 0.05
CA THR A 376 -6.05 -8.84 -0.71
C THR A 376 -6.75 -8.80 -2.07
N ASN A 377 -6.94 -9.96 -2.72
CA ASN A 377 -7.70 -10.09 -3.96
C ASN A 377 -8.29 -11.51 -4.05
N ALA A 378 -9.57 -11.63 -4.41
CA ALA A 378 -10.22 -12.92 -4.64
C ALA A 378 -11.34 -12.82 -5.68
N LYS A 379 -11.46 -13.85 -6.52
CA LYS A 379 -12.62 -14.06 -7.39
C LYS A 379 -13.60 -14.99 -6.68
N ILE A 380 -14.61 -14.42 -6.01
CA ILE A 380 -15.65 -15.19 -5.29
C ILE A 380 -16.87 -15.33 -6.20
N VAL A 381 -17.21 -16.57 -6.57
CA VAL A 381 -18.33 -16.85 -7.50
C VAL A 381 -19.70 -16.67 -6.85
N SER A 382 -19.82 -17.04 -5.58
CA SER A 382 -21.04 -16.87 -4.78
C SER A 382 -20.65 -16.64 -3.33
N LEU A 383 -21.29 -15.66 -2.69
CA LEU A 383 -21.14 -15.36 -1.27
C LEU A 383 -22.53 -15.15 -0.68
N ASP A 384 -22.82 -15.90 0.38
CA ASP A 384 -24.09 -15.74 1.12
C ASP A 384 -23.97 -14.54 2.06
N ALA A 385 -24.61 -13.43 1.67
CA ALA A 385 -24.61 -12.20 2.46
C ALA A 385 -25.26 -12.37 3.84
N ALA A 386 -26.16 -13.34 4.04
CA ALA A 386 -26.79 -13.57 5.35
C ALA A 386 -25.82 -14.20 6.37
N LYS A 387 -24.72 -14.79 5.90
CA LYS A 387 -23.66 -15.37 6.73
C LYS A 387 -22.49 -14.40 6.97
N LEU A 388 -22.48 -13.25 6.31
CA LEU A 388 -21.58 -12.15 6.64
C LEU A 388 -22.08 -11.45 7.90
N ILE A 389 -21.54 -11.83 9.05
CA ILE A 389 -21.70 -11.07 10.29
C ILE A 389 -20.79 -9.84 10.18
N ALA A 390 -21.28 -8.79 9.52
CA ALA A 390 -20.53 -7.57 9.29
C ALA A 390 -20.41 -6.75 10.60
N GLY A 391 -19.20 -6.71 11.17
CA GLY A 391 -18.84 -5.82 12.29
C GLY A 391 -18.26 -4.48 11.86
N SER A 392 -17.96 -4.25 10.57
CA SER A 392 -17.32 -2.99 10.13
C SER A 392 -17.36 -2.73 8.61
N ILE A 393 -18.33 -3.27 7.85
CA ILE A 393 -18.38 -3.07 6.39
C ILE A 393 -19.39 -1.99 6.01
N MET A 394 -19.19 -0.75 6.47
CA MET A 394 -19.81 0.41 5.83
C MET A 394 -18.89 1.63 5.94
N THR A 395 -17.86 1.65 5.11
CA THR A 395 -17.27 2.91 4.63
C THR A 395 -16.98 2.76 3.15
N GLY A 396 -17.92 3.28 2.35
CA GLY A 396 -17.69 3.76 0.99
C GLY A 396 -17.31 2.73 -0.06
N ASP A 397 -18.13 2.64 -1.11
CA ASP A 397 -17.73 2.19 -2.44
C ASP A 397 -17.51 0.68 -2.64
N ILE A 398 -18.62 -0.08 -2.58
CA ILE A 398 -18.73 -1.25 -3.45
C ILE A 398 -19.19 -0.76 -4.82
N VAL A 399 -18.23 -0.46 -5.71
CA VAL A 399 -18.47 -0.31 -7.14
C VAL A 399 -18.21 -1.67 -7.80
N VAL A 400 -19.26 -2.32 -8.29
CA VAL A 400 -19.15 -3.55 -9.09
C VAL A 400 -19.69 -3.29 -10.50
N ALA A 401 -18.76 -3.21 -11.45
CA ALA A 401 -18.94 -3.44 -12.89
C ALA A 401 -20.20 -2.85 -13.56
N GLY A 402 -20.48 -1.55 -13.35
CA GLY A 402 -21.29 -0.76 -14.30
C GLY A 402 -22.75 -1.18 -14.51
N SER A 403 -23.32 -2.06 -13.68
CA SER A 403 -24.73 -2.43 -13.76
C SER A 403 -25.26 -2.80 -12.37
N TYR A 404 -26.30 -2.09 -11.93
CA TYR A 404 -26.96 -2.30 -10.65
C TYR A 404 -28.02 -3.42 -10.77
N GLY A 405 -27.87 -4.53 -10.04
CA GLY A 405 -28.92 -5.54 -9.83
C GLY A 405 -28.43 -6.67 -8.91
N ASN A 406 -29.20 -7.15 -7.93
CA ASN A 406 -30.57 -7.57 -8.13
C ASN A 406 -31.54 -6.98 -7.09
N PHE A 407 -32.47 -6.15 -7.58
CA PHE A 407 -33.75 -5.90 -6.95
C PHE A 407 -34.53 -7.23 -6.87
N SER A 408 -35.41 -7.41 -5.87
CA SER A 408 -36.56 -8.28 -6.08
C SER A 408 -37.35 -7.67 -7.24
N LEU A 409 -37.37 -8.35 -8.38
CA LEU A 409 -37.91 -7.85 -9.64
C LEU A 409 -39.43 -7.98 -9.74
N ASP A 410 -40.14 -8.20 -8.64
CA ASP A 410 -41.60 -8.33 -8.72
C ASP A 410 -42.36 -7.09 -8.26
N ASN A 411 -41.85 -6.28 -7.31
CA ASN A 411 -42.54 -5.03 -6.97
C ASN A 411 -41.74 -4.07 -6.06
N PRO A 412 -40.83 -3.24 -6.60
CA PRO A 412 -40.16 -2.20 -5.81
C PRO A 412 -41.14 -1.16 -5.23
N ALA A 413 -42.32 -0.98 -5.83
CA ALA A 413 -43.36 -0.09 -5.30
C ALA A 413 -44.03 -0.68 -4.05
N ALA A 414 -44.20 -2.00 -3.94
CA ALA A 414 -44.78 -2.63 -2.76
C ALA A 414 -43.88 -2.49 -1.51
N ALA A 415 -42.56 -2.58 -1.69
CA ALA A 415 -41.60 -2.46 -0.58
C ALA A 415 -41.52 -1.03 -0.01
N VAL A 416 -41.65 -0.02 -0.87
CA VAL A 416 -41.68 1.40 -0.46
C VAL A 416 -43.03 1.78 0.17
N ASN A 417 -44.12 1.16 -0.28
CA ASN A 417 -45.49 1.46 0.17
C ASN A 417 -45.96 0.64 1.39
N ALA A 418 -45.21 -0.39 1.82
CA ALA A 418 -45.61 -1.26 2.94
C ALA A 418 -45.24 -0.74 4.33
N GLY A 419 -44.40 0.29 4.43
CA GLY A 419 -43.95 0.88 5.70
C GLY A 419 -44.07 2.39 5.72
N THR A 420 -44.22 2.97 6.91
CA THR A 420 -44.16 4.43 7.09
C THR A 420 -42.74 4.91 6.79
N THR A 421 -42.45 5.27 5.55
CA THR A 421 -41.14 5.76 5.13
C THR A 421 -40.94 7.18 5.66
N LYS A 422 -40.28 7.31 6.83
CA LYS A 422 -39.80 8.60 7.35
C LYS A 422 -38.50 8.95 6.63
N ILE A 423 -38.53 9.99 5.81
CA ILE A 423 -37.31 10.64 5.31
C ILE A 423 -36.76 11.52 6.42
N ILE A 424 -35.62 11.15 6.99
CA ILE A 424 -34.96 11.92 8.05
C ILE A 424 -34.31 13.17 7.41
N PRO A 425 -34.59 14.39 7.91
CA PRO A 425 -33.97 15.61 7.40
C PRO A 425 -32.44 15.53 7.43
N GLY A 426 -31.78 15.89 6.34
CA GLY A 426 -30.30 15.93 6.25
C GLY A 426 -29.63 14.63 5.80
N GLN A 427 -30.37 13.55 5.56
CA GLN A 427 -29.81 12.30 5.03
C GLN A 427 -29.82 12.19 3.50
N ILE A 428 -30.28 13.23 2.80
CA ILE A 428 -30.11 13.35 1.35
C ILE A 428 -29.20 14.54 1.08
N SER A 429 -27.92 14.25 0.82
CA SER A 429 -26.93 15.22 0.35
C SER A 429 -26.66 14.97 -1.12
N ILE A 430 -27.12 15.88 -2.00
CA ILE A 430 -26.77 15.88 -3.42
C ILE A 430 -25.81 17.05 -3.64
N SER A 431 -24.55 16.72 -3.91
CA SER A 431 -23.49 17.69 -4.24
C SER A 431 -23.05 17.49 -5.69
N GLY A 432 -22.65 18.57 -6.37
CA GLY A 432 -22.03 18.49 -7.70
C GLY A 432 -22.86 19.02 -8.87
N GLY A 433 -23.75 20.00 -8.65
CA GLY A 433 -24.39 20.74 -9.75
C GLY A 433 -25.46 19.96 -10.53
N THR A 434 -25.87 18.78 -10.08
CA THR A 434 -26.99 18.03 -10.64
C THR A 434 -28.24 18.22 -9.77
N THR A 435 -29.24 18.91 -10.31
CA THR A 435 -30.60 18.86 -9.75
C THR A 435 -31.16 17.45 -9.90
N LEU A 436 -32.11 17.05 -9.04
CA LEU A 436 -32.97 15.88 -9.23
C LEU A 436 -33.78 16.05 -10.53
N PHE A 437 -33.18 15.70 -11.66
CA PHE A 437 -33.81 15.81 -12.96
C PHE A 437 -34.67 14.56 -13.16
N ASN A 438 -35.97 14.74 -12.91
CA ASN A 438 -37.10 13.92 -13.36
C ASN A 438 -37.76 13.00 -12.32
N TRP A 439 -38.73 13.55 -11.60
CA TRP A 439 -39.77 12.81 -10.87
C TRP A 439 -41.15 12.87 -11.58
N ILE A 440 -41.20 13.42 -12.79
CA ILE A 440 -42.44 13.75 -13.52
C ILE A 440 -42.86 12.62 -14.47
N ALA A 441 -42.45 11.38 -14.21
CA ALA A 441 -42.98 10.22 -14.93
C ALA A 441 -44.16 9.63 -14.14
N GLY A 442 -45.21 10.43 -13.98
CA GLY A 442 -46.43 10.06 -13.28
C GLY A 442 -47.26 11.29 -12.94
N ASP A 443 -48.55 11.21 -13.24
CA ASP A 443 -49.59 12.24 -13.19
C ASP A 443 -49.98 12.69 -11.76
N GLY A 444 -49.08 12.52 -10.79
CA GLY A 444 -49.42 12.60 -9.37
C GLY A 444 -48.29 13.08 -8.48
N THR A 445 -47.68 14.21 -8.81
CA THR A 445 -46.85 14.95 -7.87
C THR A 445 -47.76 15.77 -6.93
N SER A 446 -47.82 15.43 -5.64
CA SER A 446 -48.55 16.22 -4.63
C SER A 446 -47.71 16.48 -3.38
N ILE A 447 -47.77 17.70 -2.86
CA ILE A 447 -47.23 18.07 -1.54
C ILE A 447 -48.43 18.31 -0.63
N ASN A 448 -48.88 17.26 0.06
CA ASN A 448 -50.08 17.30 0.92
C ASN A 448 -49.72 17.75 2.35
N GLY A 449 -49.18 18.97 2.47
CA GLY A 449 -49.03 19.65 3.76
C GLY A 449 -50.24 20.53 4.04
N ALA A 450 -50.82 20.47 5.25
CA ALA A 450 -51.97 21.28 5.64
C ALA A 450 -51.69 22.80 5.58
N SER A 451 -50.42 23.20 5.60
CA SER A 451 -49.98 24.59 5.45
C SER A 451 -48.61 24.63 4.79
N ILE A 452 -48.44 25.50 3.80
CA ILE A 452 -47.13 25.90 3.28
C ILE A 452 -46.90 27.33 3.75
N ALA A 453 -45.78 27.60 4.44
CA ALA A 453 -45.50 28.93 4.97
C ALA A 453 -45.34 29.96 3.84
N THR A 454 -45.81 31.18 4.08
CA THR A 454 -45.70 32.29 3.11
C THR A 454 -44.23 32.54 2.75
N GLY A 455 -43.92 32.66 1.46
CA GLY A 455 -42.55 32.87 0.95
C GLY A 455 -41.73 31.59 0.70
N SER A 456 -42.28 30.40 0.94
CA SER A 456 -41.57 29.12 0.76
C SER A 456 -41.53 28.61 -0.68
N ILE A 457 -42.16 29.31 -1.62
CA ILE A 457 -42.20 28.94 -3.05
C ILE A 457 -41.75 30.15 -3.87
N THR A 458 -40.62 30.01 -4.55
CA THR A 458 -40.15 30.94 -5.60
C THR A 458 -40.29 30.19 -6.91
N ALA A 459 -41.31 30.49 -7.71
CA ALA A 459 -41.57 29.80 -8.96
C ALA A 459 -41.89 30.81 -10.06
N ASP A 460 -41.20 30.71 -11.19
CA ASP A 460 -41.39 31.61 -12.33
C ASP A 460 -42.80 31.52 -12.95
N LYS A 461 -43.57 30.46 -12.65
CA LYS A 461 -44.94 30.22 -13.16
C LYS A 461 -45.90 29.56 -12.15
N ALA A 462 -45.79 29.85 -10.85
CA ALA A 462 -46.81 29.35 -9.91
C ALA A 462 -48.15 30.06 -10.12
N VAL A 463 -49.17 29.32 -10.53
CA VAL A 463 -50.56 29.78 -10.54
C VAL A 463 -51.18 29.44 -9.20
N PHE A 464 -51.17 30.40 -8.27
CA PHE A 464 -51.98 30.30 -7.06
C PHE A 464 -53.42 30.61 -7.46
N GLY A 465 -54.27 29.58 -7.50
CA GLY A 465 -55.67 29.71 -7.89
C GLY A 465 -56.48 30.49 -6.84
N GLN A 466 -56.29 31.80 -6.72
CA GLN A 466 -57.37 32.66 -6.26
C GLN A 466 -58.30 32.83 -7.46
N ARG A 467 -59.24 31.89 -7.64
CA ARG A 467 -60.28 32.00 -8.66
C ARG A 467 -61.28 33.06 -8.23
N GLY A 468 -60.90 34.33 -8.38
CA GLY A 468 -61.78 35.47 -8.14
C GLY A 468 -63.00 35.40 -9.06
N LEU A 469 -64.17 35.75 -8.52
CA LEU A 469 -65.36 35.97 -9.33
C LEU A 469 -65.22 37.32 -10.04
N THR A 470 -65.46 37.35 -11.34
CA THR A 470 -65.71 38.61 -12.07
C THR A 470 -67.21 38.83 -12.11
N ILE A 471 -67.67 39.99 -11.61
CA ILE A 471 -69.08 40.33 -11.53
C ILE A 471 -69.35 41.56 -12.40
N GLU A 472 -70.33 41.47 -13.31
CA GLU A 472 -70.71 42.54 -14.22
C GLU A 472 -72.22 42.82 -14.11
N GLY A 473 -72.61 44.08 -13.86
CA GLY A 473 -74.02 44.53 -13.85
C GLY A 473 -74.86 44.13 -12.63
N LEU A 474 -74.27 43.43 -11.64
CA LEU A 474 -74.93 43.04 -10.40
C LEU A 474 -74.74 44.12 -9.32
N GLU A 475 -75.82 44.81 -8.98
CA GLU A 475 -75.88 45.87 -7.97
C GLU A 475 -76.74 45.41 -6.79
N PHE A 476 -76.36 45.80 -5.57
CA PHE A 476 -77.12 45.48 -4.35
C PHE A 476 -77.65 46.74 -3.68
N GLU A 477 -78.90 46.71 -3.22
CA GLU A 477 -79.56 47.86 -2.60
C GLU A 477 -80.22 47.48 -1.28
N HIS A 478 -80.05 48.32 -0.25
CA HIS A 478 -80.68 48.13 1.07
C HIS A 478 -82.08 48.77 1.10
N ASN A 479 -82.97 48.26 1.93
CA ASN A 479 -84.37 48.70 2.04
C ASN A 479 -85.14 48.72 0.70
N SER A 480 -84.75 47.86 -0.23
CA SER A 480 -85.34 47.76 -1.56
C SER A 480 -85.88 46.33 -1.77
N PRO A 481 -87.12 46.15 -2.26
CA PRO A 481 -88.10 47.19 -2.60
C PRO A 481 -88.80 47.81 -1.38
N THR A 482 -88.64 47.24 -0.18
CA THR A 482 -89.22 47.72 1.08
C THR A 482 -88.22 47.62 2.23
N SER A 483 -88.53 48.28 3.36
CA SER A 483 -87.69 48.26 4.56
C SER A 483 -87.28 46.85 4.98
N ASN A 484 -86.05 46.70 5.47
CA ASN A 484 -85.47 45.44 5.94
C ASN A 484 -85.36 44.35 4.86
N LYS A 485 -85.25 44.74 3.58
CA LYS A 485 -84.84 43.84 2.50
C LYS A 485 -83.53 44.30 1.87
N VAL A 486 -82.78 43.34 1.34
CA VAL A 486 -81.68 43.58 0.40
C VAL A 486 -82.13 43.06 -0.96
N SER A 487 -82.10 43.90 -1.99
CA SER A 487 -82.37 43.51 -3.37
C SER A 487 -81.07 43.47 -4.18
N TRP A 488 -81.11 42.77 -5.30
CA TRP A 488 -80.05 42.79 -6.29
C TRP A 488 -80.60 42.83 -7.71
N SER A 489 -79.89 43.52 -8.60
CA SER A 489 -80.21 43.60 -10.03
C SER A 489 -79.93 42.27 -10.76
N ALA A 490 -80.31 42.19 -12.03
CA ALA A 490 -79.83 41.13 -12.90
C ALA A 490 -78.41 41.48 -13.37
N GLY A 491 -77.54 40.48 -13.46
CA GLY A 491 -76.13 40.67 -13.85
C GLY A 491 -75.48 39.37 -14.27
N THR A 492 -74.15 39.37 -14.43
CA THR A 492 -73.39 38.15 -14.76
C THR A 492 -72.27 37.90 -13.76
N ILE A 493 -72.04 36.63 -13.44
CA ILE A 493 -70.88 36.17 -12.68
C ILE A 493 -70.06 35.26 -13.58
N LYS A 494 -68.75 35.54 -13.68
CA LYS A 494 -67.80 34.76 -14.48
C LYS A 494 -66.67 34.23 -13.62
N TYR A 495 -66.26 33.00 -13.87
CA TYR A 495 -65.06 32.41 -13.26
C TYR A 495 -64.44 31.37 -14.19
N ILE A 496 -63.16 31.06 -14.00
CA ILE A 496 -62.50 29.98 -14.71
C ILE A 496 -62.95 28.63 -14.10
N GLY A 497 -63.65 27.84 -14.89
CA GLY A 497 -64.14 26.50 -14.58
C GLY A 497 -63.01 25.53 -14.26
N ASP A 498 -63.37 24.36 -13.73
CA ASP A 498 -62.39 23.32 -13.37
C ASP A 498 -61.70 22.71 -14.60
N ASP A 499 -62.26 22.94 -15.78
CA ASP A 499 -61.74 22.62 -17.11
C ASP A 499 -60.80 23.70 -17.68
N GLY A 500 -60.58 24.81 -16.96
CA GLY A 500 -59.72 25.91 -17.40
C GLY A 500 -60.39 26.91 -18.35
N ASN A 501 -61.66 26.73 -18.70
CA ASN A 501 -62.41 27.67 -19.55
C ASN A 501 -63.19 28.70 -18.72
N ILE A 502 -63.54 29.85 -19.30
CA ILE A 502 -64.39 30.84 -18.62
C ILE A 502 -65.84 30.37 -18.63
N ALA A 503 -66.38 30.09 -17.45
CA ALA A 503 -67.80 29.84 -17.24
C ALA A 503 -68.51 31.16 -16.90
N THR A 504 -69.66 31.43 -17.55
CA THR A 504 -70.47 32.65 -17.36
C THR A 504 -71.88 32.28 -16.92
N PHE A 505 -72.39 32.93 -15.87
CA PHE A 505 -73.70 32.68 -15.29
C PHE A 505 -74.52 33.97 -15.21
N ASN A 506 -75.69 33.97 -15.82
CA ASN A 506 -76.63 35.10 -15.76
C ASN A 506 -77.44 35.01 -14.47
N ILE A 507 -77.24 35.97 -13.58
CA ILE A 507 -77.93 36.06 -12.29
C ILE A 507 -79.23 36.81 -12.46
N THR A 508 -80.30 36.21 -11.94
CA THR A 508 -81.64 36.81 -11.95
C THR A 508 -81.80 37.80 -10.80
N ALA A 509 -82.40 38.97 -11.07
CA ALA A 509 -82.76 39.96 -10.06
C ALA A 509 -83.71 39.36 -9.01
N SER A 510 -83.46 39.62 -7.74
CA SER A 510 -84.32 39.15 -6.65
C SER A 510 -84.04 39.94 -5.37
N ASN A 511 -84.67 39.57 -4.25
CA ASN A 511 -84.47 40.17 -2.94
C ASN A 511 -84.53 39.13 -1.83
N ALA A 512 -83.92 39.46 -0.69
CA ALA A 512 -83.99 38.68 0.53
C ALA A 512 -84.44 39.55 1.72
N THR A 513 -85.17 38.95 2.65
CA THR A 513 -85.72 39.65 3.81
C THR A 513 -84.82 39.45 5.01
N TRP A 514 -84.41 40.54 5.65
CA TRP A 514 -83.67 40.52 6.90
C TRP A 514 -84.64 40.54 8.08
N SER A 515 -84.36 39.71 9.09
CA SER A 515 -85.11 39.65 10.34
C SER A 515 -84.27 40.12 11.52
N THR A 516 -83.12 39.49 11.76
CA THR A 516 -82.18 39.82 12.84
C THR A 516 -80.75 39.43 12.44
N GLY A 517 -79.74 39.99 13.11
CA GLY A 517 -78.33 39.60 12.92
C GLY A 517 -77.74 40.02 11.58
N THR A 518 -76.88 39.19 10.99
CA THR A 518 -76.31 39.43 9.65
C THR A 518 -76.93 38.46 8.66
N LEU A 519 -77.53 38.97 7.58
CA LEU A 519 -77.98 38.20 6.44
C LEU A 519 -76.90 38.21 5.36
N TYR A 520 -76.30 37.07 5.08
CA TYR A 520 -75.30 36.90 4.04
C TYR A 520 -75.97 36.53 2.74
N VAL A 521 -75.78 37.36 1.70
CA VAL A 521 -76.15 37.02 0.32
C VAL A 521 -74.95 36.39 -0.36
N TYR A 522 -75.12 35.17 -0.85
CA TYR A 522 -74.04 34.36 -1.42
C TYR A 522 -74.42 33.75 -2.76
N TYR A 523 -73.40 33.55 -3.57
CA TYR A 523 -73.46 32.78 -4.81
C TYR A 523 -73.06 31.33 -4.53
N VAL A 524 -73.76 30.37 -5.12
CA VAL A 524 -73.38 28.94 -5.11
C VAL A 524 -72.79 28.63 -6.49
N LYS A 525 -71.63 27.97 -6.52
CA LYS A 525 -70.94 27.63 -7.78
C LYS A 525 -71.91 26.92 -8.74
N GLY A 526 -72.02 27.43 -9.96
CA GLY A 526 -72.81 26.82 -11.03
C GLY A 526 -74.30 27.21 -11.08
N THR A 527 -74.79 28.07 -10.17
CA THR A 527 -76.20 28.49 -10.18
C THR A 527 -76.44 29.79 -10.96
N THR A 528 -77.71 30.12 -11.22
CA THR A 528 -78.16 31.37 -11.87
C THR A 528 -78.97 32.27 -10.92
N VAL A 529 -78.95 31.97 -9.63
CA VAL A 529 -79.65 32.70 -8.57
C VAL A 529 -78.72 32.91 -7.37
N LEU A 530 -78.90 34.04 -6.68
CA LEU A 530 -78.28 34.26 -5.36
C LEU A 530 -79.21 33.73 -4.27
N ALA A 531 -78.60 33.24 -3.19
CA ALA A 531 -79.30 32.81 -1.99
C ALA A 531 -78.87 33.68 -0.80
N ALA A 532 -79.70 33.68 0.25
CA ALA A 532 -79.42 34.43 1.47
C ALA A 532 -79.63 33.58 2.72
N THR A 533 -78.74 33.71 3.71
CA THR A 533 -78.83 32.99 4.98
C THR A 533 -78.27 33.82 6.13
N SER A 534 -78.80 33.64 7.33
CA SER A 534 -78.21 34.20 8.56
C SER A 534 -77.17 33.27 9.21
N THR A 535 -77.00 32.05 8.70
CA THR A 535 -76.09 31.04 9.27
C THR A 535 -74.71 31.13 8.63
N VAL A 536 -73.69 31.53 9.41
CA VAL A 536 -72.30 31.65 8.94
C VAL A 536 -71.77 30.34 8.36
N ALA A 537 -71.96 29.21 9.04
CA ALA A 537 -71.51 27.90 8.55
C ALA A 537 -72.12 27.51 7.19
N THR A 538 -73.32 28.03 6.87
CA THR A 538 -74.00 27.82 5.59
C THR A 538 -73.54 28.81 4.52
N ALA A 539 -73.23 30.06 4.90
CA ALA A 539 -72.76 31.08 3.97
C ALA A 539 -71.32 30.82 3.48
N PHE A 540 -70.48 30.20 4.30
CA PHE A 540 -69.04 29.97 4.03
C PHE A 540 -68.69 28.50 3.72
N GLN A 541 -69.61 27.75 3.12
CA GLN A 541 -69.28 26.42 2.58
C GLN A 541 -68.34 26.55 1.37
N SER A 542 -67.58 25.48 1.10
CA SER A 542 -66.52 25.47 0.09
C SER A 542 -67.00 25.75 -1.35
N ASP A 543 -68.29 25.56 -1.63
CA ASP A 543 -68.93 25.79 -2.93
C ASP A 543 -69.59 27.18 -3.04
N ARG A 544 -69.41 28.06 -2.05
CA ARG A 544 -70.13 29.33 -1.93
C ARG A 544 -69.21 30.53 -1.80
N VAL A 545 -69.66 31.66 -2.33
CA VAL A 545 -68.97 32.94 -2.19
C VAL A 545 -69.94 33.99 -1.67
N VAL A 546 -69.63 34.59 -0.53
CA VAL A 546 -70.42 35.68 0.05
C VAL A 546 -70.18 36.96 -0.73
N LEU A 547 -71.24 37.51 -1.32
CA LEU A 547 -71.21 38.72 -2.13
C LEU A 547 -71.59 39.97 -1.32
N ALA A 548 -72.52 39.83 -0.37
CA ALA A 548 -72.94 40.91 0.51
C ALA A 548 -73.32 40.40 1.91
N ALA A 549 -73.21 41.28 2.90
CA ALA A 549 -73.68 41.10 4.27
C ALA A 549 -74.59 42.27 4.64
N TYR A 550 -75.85 41.97 4.99
CA TYR A 550 -76.87 42.97 5.32
C TYR A 550 -77.31 42.81 6.78
N LYS A 551 -77.24 43.88 7.57
CA LYS A 551 -77.57 43.88 9.01
C LYS A 551 -78.84 44.67 9.35
N GLY A 552 -79.64 45.02 8.35
CA GLY A 552 -80.88 45.79 8.50
C GLY A 552 -80.68 47.29 8.27
N GLY A 553 -81.79 48.00 8.03
CA GLY A 553 -81.77 49.43 7.73
C GLY A 553 -80.88 49.78 6.53
N VAL A 554 -79.84 50.57 6.75
CA VAL A 554 -78.90 51.00 5.70
C VAL A 554 -77.56 50.26 5.74
N ASP A 555 -77.38 49.31 6.67
CA ASP A 555 -76.11 48.60 6.88
C ASP A 555 -75.97 47.42 5.92
N LEU A 556 -75.53 47.74 4.70
CA LEU A 556 -75.20 46.80 3.64
C LEU A 556 -73.71 46.89 3.29
N VAL A 557 -72.97 45.81 3.56
CA VAL A 557 -71.56 45.65 3.20
C VAL A 557 -71.47 44.71 2.02
N VAL A 558 -71.03 45.21 0.86
CA VAL A 558 -70.89 44.42 -0.36
C VAL A 558 -69.40 44.22 -0.65
N ASN A 559 -68.99 42.96 -0.82
CA ASN A 559 -67.58 42.60 -1.10
C ASN A 559 -67.20 42.85 -2.56
N TYR A 560 -68.19 42.92 -3.46
CA TYR A 560 -68.03 43.11 -4.89
C TYR A 560 -69.14 44.02 -5.43
N GLY A 561 -68.80 45.18 -6.00
CA GLY A 561 -69.80 46.09 -6.62
C GLY A 561 -70.06 47.43 -5.93
N ARG A 562 -69.09 48.00 -5.17
CA ARG A 562 -69.05 49.45 -4.92
C ARG A 562 -67.92 50.08 -5.75
N THR A 563 -68.09 51.32 -6.22
CA THR A 563 -66.98 52.14 -6.71
C THR A 563 -66.05 52.45 -5.53
N ILE A 564 -64.98 51.68 -5.40
CA ILE A 564 -63.88 51.96 -4.47
C ILE A 564 -62.96 52.97 -5.18
N ILE A 565 -62.82 54.17 -4.61
CA ILE A 565 -61.77 55.12 -5.01
C ILE A 565 -60.58 54.86 -4.08
N ASP A 566 -59.56 54.18 -4.59
CA ASP A 566 -58.28 53.99 -3.90
C ASP A 566 -57.30 55.05 -4.38
N GLY A 567 -56.93 55.98 -3.49
CA GLY A 567 -56.04 57.11 -3.79
C GLY A 567 -56.64 58.49 -3.54
N SER A 568 -55.82 59.53 -3.68
CA SER A 568 -56.13 60.92 -3.31
C SER A 568 -56.94 61.70 -4.36
N ASP A 569 -57.23 61.13 -5.53
CA ASP A 569 -57.84 61.84 -6.64
C ASP A 569 -59.13 61.19 -7.12
N ILE A 570 -60.16 62.03 -7.37
CA ILE A 570 -61.36 61.64 -8.10
C ILE A 570 -61.32 62.31 -9.47
N LYS A 571 -60.88 61.57 -10.50
CA LYS A 571 -60.86 62.06 -11.88
C LYS A 571 -62.18 61.68 -12.58
N THR A 572 -63.18 62.54 -12.45
CA THR A 572 -64.50 62.36 -13.07
C THR A 572 -64.95 63.63 -13.78
N GLY A 573 -65.77 63.48 -14.83
CA GLY A 573 -66.33 64.62 -15.57
C GLY A 573 -67.44 65.35 -14.79
N SER A 574 -68.14 64.66 -13.89
CA SER A 574 -69.12 65.26 -12.99
C SER A 574 -69.27 64.42 -11.71
N ILE A 575 -69.63 65.10 -10.61
CA ILE A 575 -70.09 64.47 -9.38
C ILE A 575 -71.52 64.95 -9.17
N THR A 576 -72.49 64.05 -9.28
CA THR A 576 -73.88 64.34 -8.91
C THR A 576 -74.10 63.81 -7.49
N ALA A 577 -74.23 64.71 -6.52
CA ALA A 577 -74.46 64.36 -5.12
C ALA A 577 -75.64 65.18 -4.57
N THR A 578 -76.53 64.53 -3.82
CA THR A 578 -77.66 65.20 -3.14
C THR A 578 -77.18 66.12 -2.02
N GLN A 579 -76.05 65.78 -1.38
CA GLN A 579 -75.35 66.59 -0.40
C GLN A 579 -73.86 66.26 -0.46
N ALA A 580 -73.00 67.27 -0.48
CA ALA A 580 -71.55 67.11 -0.39
C ALA A 580 -71.04 67.96 0.78
N ASP A 581 -70.55 67.31 1.83
CA ASP A 581 -69.93 67.98 2.97
C ASP A 581 -68.42 68.10 2.70
N ILE A 582 -67.99 69.29 2.28
CA ILE A 582 -66.64 69.56 1.79
C ILE A 582 -66.00 70.62 2.69
N THR A 583 -64.89 70.26 3.34
CA THR A 583 -64.19 71.15 4.28
C THR A 583 -63.52 72.35 3.58
N SER A 584 -63.12 72.21 2.32
CA SER A 584 -62.56 73.30 1.49
C SER A 584 -62.83 73.04 0.01
N PHE A 585 -63.50 73.97 -0.67
CA PHE A 585 -63.77 73.91 -2.10
C PHE A 585 -63.03 75.03 -2.85
N ARG A 586 -62.10 74.67 -3.74
CA ARG A 586 -61.36 75.62 -4.58
C ARG A 586 -61.69 75.36 -6.05
N THR A 587 -62.26 76.36 -6.72
CA THR A 587 -62.54 76.32 -8.16
C THR A 587 -62.22 77.67 -8.80
N SER A 588 -61.86 77.66 -10.08
CA SER A 588 -61.69 78.88 -10.87
C SER A 588 -63.02 79.48 -11.32
N ILE A 589 -64.06 78.64 -11.48
CA ILE A 589 -65.42 79.05 -11.87
C ILE A 589 -66.41 78.20 -11.06
N LEU A 590 -67.30 78.85 -10.33
CA LEU A 590 -68.43 78.21 -9.67
C LEU A 590 -69.73 78.62 -10.37
N ILE A 591 -70.40 77.67 -11.02
CA ILE A 591 -71.74 77.87 -11.57
C ILE A 591 -72.72 77.22 -10.59
N ALA A 592 -73.44 78.04 -9.82
CA ALA A 592 -74.42 77.58 -8.85
C ALA A 592 -75.71 78.40 -8.98
N GLY A 593 -76.88 77.74 -8.86
CA GLY A 593 -78.17 78.42 -8.94
C GLY A 593 -78.46 79.33 -7.73
N SER A 594 -77.99 78.94 -6.54
CA SER A 594 -77.97 79.78 -5.34
C SER A 594 -76.80 79.39 -4.45
N ILE A 595 -76.27 80.35 -3.68
CA ILE A 595 -75.24 80.11 -2.67
C ILE A 595 -75.77 80.68 -1.36
N THR A 596 -75.94 79.83 -0.35
CA THR A 596 -76.30 80.25 1.01
C THR A 596 -75.07 80.06 1.89
N ALA A 597 -74.56 81.14 2.46
CA ALA A 597 -73.37 81.12 3.33
C ALA A 597 -73.52 82.12 4.47
N THR A 598 -73.01 81.78 5.66
CA THR A 598 -73.03 82.66 6.84
C THR A 598 -72.17 83.92 6.64
N MET A 599 -71.08 83.81 5.88
CA MET A 599 -70.27 84.92 5.44
C MET A 599 -69.70 84.59 4.05
N LEU A 600 -69.85 85.51 3.09
CA LEU A 600 -69.28 85.38 1.75
C LEU A 600 -68.32 86.55 1.52
N SER A 601 -67.03 86.26 1.37
CA SER A 601 -66.00 87.25 1.04
C SER A 601 -65.76 87.25 -0.47
N VAL A 602 -66.16 88.33 -1.16
CA VAL A 602 -65.98 88.48 -2.61
C VAL A 602 -65.07 89.67 -2.93
N GLY A 603 -64.12 89.50 -3.86
CA GLY A 603 -63.21 90.58 -4.28
C GLY A 603 -63.84 91.58 -5.25
N SER A 604 -64.73 91.12 -6.13
CA SER A 604 -65.55 91.95 -7.01
C SER A 604 -66.85 91.20 -7.33
N LEU A 605 -68.00 91.88 -7.24
CA LEU A 605 -69.30 91.31 -7.60
C LEU A 605 -69.85 92.05 -8.82
N SER A 606 -70.00 91.35 -9.95
CA SER A 606 -70.66 91.87 -11.14
C SER A 606 -71.99 91.12 -11.32
N ALA A 607 -73.09 91.70 -10.82
CA ALA A 607 -74.43 91.12 -10.87
C ALA A 607 -75.41 92.09 -11.53
N ILE A 608 -76.46 91.56 -12.18
CA ILE A 608 -77.53 92.36 -12.81
C ILE A 608 -78.49 92.92 -11.76
N SER A 609 -78.71 92.21 -10.64
CA SER A 609 -79.40 92.69 -9.44
C SER A 609 -78.88 91.96 -8.20
N ALA A 610 -78.83 92.64 -7.05
CA ALA A 610 -78.46 92.04 -5.77
C ALA A 610 -79.24 92.70 -4.63
N ASN A 611 -79.81 91.89 -3.72
CA ASN A 611 -80.40 92.36 -2.48
C ASN A 611 -79.33 92.33 -1.38
N LEU A 612 -78.52 93.39 -1.34
CA LEU A 612 -77.44 93.57 -0.39
C LEU A 612 -78.03 94.40 0.76
N GLY A 613 -78.22 93.80 1.94
CA GLY A 613 -78.90 94.45 3.08
C GLY A 613 -78.24 95.77 3.53
N ASN A 614 -77.48 95.76 4.63
CA ASN A 614 -76.77 96.96 5.08
C ASN A 614 -75.44 97.09 4.32
N ILE A 615 -75.29 98.13 3.50
CA ILE A 615 -74.07 98.38 2.73
C ILE A 615 -73.21 99.39 3.49
N THR A 616 -72.02 98.98 3.92
CA THR A 616 -70.99 99.90 4.44
C THR A 616 -69.89 100.04 3.40
N ALA A 617 -69.87 101.15 2.67
CA ALA A 617 -68.89 101.40 1.62
C ALA A 617 -68.40 102.86 1.69
N GLY A 618 -67.10 103.07 1.48
CA GLY A 618 -66.50 104.42 1.50
C GLY A 618 -66.81 105.25 0.24
N TYR A 619 -67.00 104.59 -0.90
CA TYR A 619 -67.35 105.22 -2.17
C TYR A 619 -68.23 104.27 -3.00
N MET A 620 -69.36 104.77 -3.51
CA MET A 620 -70.24 104.04 -4.41
C MET A 620 -70.30 104.80 -5.74
N SER A 621 -69.94 104.15 -6.86
CA SER A 621 -70.02 104.74 -8.20
C SER A 621 -70.68 103.80 -9.19
N ASN A 622 -71.57 104.33 -10.02
CA ASN A 622 -72.16 103.63 -11.16
C ASN A 622 -71.56 104.16 -12.46
N ALA A 623 -71.12 103.27 -13.35
CA ALA A 623 -70.61 103.63 -14.67
C ALA A 623 -71.66 104.31 -15.58
N ALA A 624 -72.95 104.08 -15.33
CA ALA A 624 -74.06 104.65 -16.10
C ALA A 624 -74.51 106.05 -15.62
N ALA A 625 -73.80 106.67 -14.67
CA ALA A 625 -74.06 108.02 -14.12
C ALA A 625 -75.48 108.26 -13.55
N THR A 626 -76.27 107.20 -13.34
CA THR A 626 -77.59 107.25 -12.70
C THR A 626 -77.58 106.43 -11.41
N PHE A 627 -78.01 107.04 -10.31
CA PHE A 627 -78.19 106.38 -9.02
C PHE A 627 -79.60 106.69 -8.53
N ILE A 628 -80.47 105.69 -8.55
CA ILE A 628 -81.87 105.83 -8.18
C ILE A 628 -82.05 105.08 -6.86
N ILE A 629 -82.40 105.84 -5.81
CA ILE A 629 -82.89 105.27 -4.55
C ILE A 629 -84.41 105.43 -4.59
N ASP A 630 -85.11 104.30 -4.57
CA ASP A 630 -86.55 104.25 -4.39
C ASP A 630 -86.85 103.97 -2.91
N LEU A 631 -87.66 104.82 -2.28
CA LEU A 631 -87.90 104.88 -0.84
C LEU A 631 -89.33 104.52 -0.45
N ASP A 632 -90.09 103.87 -1.35
CA ASP A 632 -91.54 103.63 -1.17
C ASP A 632 -91.97 102.96 0.16
N ASN A 633 -91.05 102.39 0.97
CA ASN A 633 -91.32 101.94 2.35
C ASN A 633 -90.16 102.22 3.36
N GLY A 634 -89.34 103.26 3.18
CA GLY A 634 -88.25 103.55 4.13
C GLY A 634 -87.64 104.95 4.01
N PHE A 635 -86.86 105.37 5.00
CA PHE A 635 -86.19 106.68 5.05
C PHE A 635 -84.66 106.51 5.00
N TRP A 636 -83.98 107.38 4.23
CA TRP A 636 -82.52 107.43 4.16
C TRP A 636 -81.96 108.43 5.17
N SER A 637 -80.98 108.02 5.98
CA SER A 637 -80.19 108.92 6.83
C SER A 637 -78.71 108.81 6.49
N VAL A 638 -78.08 109.93 6.11
CA VAL A 638 -76.62 110.04 5.97
C VAL A 638 -76.06 110.69 7.23
N SER A 639 -75.11 110.02 7.88
CA SER A 639 -74.30 110.62 8.94
C SER A 639 -72.85 110.60 8.50
N VAL A 640 -72.27 111.76 8.25
CA VAL A 640 -70.86 111.95 7.90
C VAL A 640 -70.12 112.36 9.18
N PRO A 641 -68.95 111.80 9.53
CA PRO A 641 -68.01 112.45 10.43
C PRO A 641 -67.40 113.70 9.81
#